data_AF-A0A151N9Y2-F1
#
_entry.id   AF-A0A151N9Y2-F1
#
_cell.length_a   1.000
_cell.length_b   1.000
_cell.length_c   1.000
_cell.angle_alpha   90.00
_cell.angle_beta   90.00
_cell.angle_gamma   90.00
#
_symmetry.space_group_name_H-M   'P 1'
#
loop_
_entity.id
_entity.type
_entity.pdbx_description
1 polymer ?
#
loop_
_entity_poly.entity_id
_entity_poly.type
_entity_poly.pdbx_seq_one_letter_code
_entity_poly.pdbx_strand_id
1 'polypeptide(L)'
;MRIVRCVFKYKQADDQRMAQEQQKRTLVFQGERTTWISPSSLRELLELKAKYPKAPVIVGNTSVGLDMKFAGVHHPIILYPTMIPDLHDVSSTANGLVIGTACGLAQLRDILREVVLKLPEEKTKIFHALLQQLKTLAGEQIRSVASLGGHIVSRGSTWDLNPVLAVGNSILNLASKDGKRQIPLSDDFLAGFENADIKPQEVIVSVFIPYSKKIAVPGQRSIDVSEALKVPGVVDVVTASDVPGENGTKDEKAYAEDEVIYVGQIICAVVAESDTQAKRGAKKVKIQYKELEPILTIEDAVKHNSYFGSEKKVEQGNIEEGFKSVDEIIEGEMHIGGQEHFYFETNSVLVVPRGEDKEMDVHVSTQYAIDVQKLVASALDVQSNKIMCHMKRVGGAFGGKNTKPSYFAVAAAVAANKTGRPVRFILERDEDMLITGGRHPFFGKYKVIEYVVLKMDNAYKIPNFRVRGHACKTHLPSNTAFRGFGFPQSALFAESYLAAVATQTGLPHEKVRELNMYEGISVTPFKEEFDAANLKRCWKECLAKSEYYSRKTSVEEFNKQNYWKKKGIAIIPMKFSVGYNTTYYHQDACQILRKRLEPIIQKNPEGKWEDWIEGGFIQGVGLYTMEEIQFSPEGEQYTLGPDAYKIPAVCDIPEQFNVYLLPNTQNPLAIYSSKGMGEAGVFLGSSVFFALRDAVAAVRKERGLPETFTLNSPLTAEQLRMACADDFTKMIPKDKPGTYKPWAIGIA
;
A
#
# COMPACT_ATOMS: atom_id res chain seq x y z
N MET A 1 36.00 27.17 6.43
CA MET A 1 36.48 25.91 5.80
C MET A 1 35.53 25.54 4.67
N ARG A 2 36.05 25.27 3.46
CA ARG A 2 35.30 24.70 2.33
C ARG A 2 35.83 23.29 2.10
N ILE A 3 34.97 22.27 2.08
CA ILE A 3 35.37 20.92 1.65
C ILE A 3 35.14 20.84 0.14
N VAL A 4 36.24 20.72 -0.61
CA VAL A 4 36.21 20.56 -2.07
C VAL A 4 35.83 19.11 -2.39
N ARG A 5 34.81 18.91 -3.23
CA ARG A 5 34.46 17.58 -3.75
C ARG A 5 35.45 17.20 -4.86
N CYS A 6 36.41 16.33 -4.58
CA CYS A 6 37.20 15.68 -5.62
C CYS A 6 36.33 14.66 -6.36
N VAL A 7 35.97 14.98 -7.61
CA VAL A 7 35.34 14.03 -8.53
C VAL A 7 36.44 13.16 -9.14
N PHE A 8 36.40 11.85 -8.89
CA PHE A 8 37.26 10.91 -9.62
C PHE A 8 36.81 10.84 -11.08
N LYS A 9 37.50 11.57 -11.96
CA LYS A 9 37.52 11.22 -13.38
C LYS A 9 38.17 9.84 -13.51
N TYR A 10 37.39 8.84 -13.92
CA TYR A 10 37.97 7.69 -14.59
C TYR A 10 38.67 8.20 -15.85
N LYS A 11 40.00 8.17 -15.87
CA LYS A 11 40.74 8.12 -17.13
C LYS A 11 40.40 6.78 -17.77
N GLN A 12 40.13 6.78 -19.08
CA GLN A 12 40.50 5.61 -19.87
C GLN A 12 42.03 5.47 -19.76
N ALA A 13 42.46 4.38 -19.14
CA ALA A 13 43.77 3.83 -19.38
C ALA A 13 43.58 2.76 -20.46
N ASP A 14 44.44 2.75 -21.48
CA ASP A 14 44.53 1.67 -22.45
C ASP A 14 45.17 0.44 -21.79
N ASP A 15 44.46 -0.15 -20.84
CA ASP A 15 44.84 -1.39 -20.18
C ASP A 15 44.56 -2.55 -21.15
N GLN A 16 45.50 -2.76 -22.09
CA GLN A 16 45.55 -3.93 -22.98
C GLN A 16 45.82 -5.21 -22.17
N ARG A 17 44.89 -5.55 -21.28
CA ARG A 17 44.81 -6.89 -20.70
C ARG A 17 44.46 -7.83 -21.83
N MET A 18 45.40 -8.68 -22.19
CA MET A 18 45.10 -9.86 -22.98
C MET A 18 43.99 -10.63 -22.25
N ALA A 19 42.79 -10.63 -22.84
CA ALA A 19 41.72 -11.50 -22.44
C ALA A 19 42.11 -12.92 -22.83
N GLN A 20 42.95 -13.56 -22.01
CA GLN A 20 43.11 -15.01 -22.04
C GLN A 20 41.71 -15.60 -21.92
N GLU A 21 41.37 -16.52 -22.82
CA GLU A 21 40.10 -17.23 -22.81
C GLU A 21 40.04 -18.14 -21.58
N GLN A 22 39.65 -17.57 -20.44
CA GLN A 22 39.21 -18.36 -19.31
C GLN A 22 37.99 -19.16 -19.77
N GLN A 23 38.20 -20.46 -20.04
CA GLN A 23 37.13 -21.39 -20.33
C GLN A 23 36.02 -21.21 -19.29
N LYS A 24 34.86 -20.72 -19.75
CA LYS A 24 33.65 -20.70 -18.94
C LYS A 24 33.44 -22.14 -18.47
N ARG A 25 33.50 -22.34 -17.17
CA ARG A 25 33.34 -23.64 -16.51
C ARG A 25 32.06 -23.64 -15.69
N THR A 26 31.36 -24.77 -15.66
CA THR A 26 30.17 -24.91 -14.81
C THR A 26 30.54 -24.65 -13.35
N LEU A 27 29.79 -23.74 -12.71
CA LEU A 27 29.93 -23.40 -11.30
C LEU A 27 28.88 -24.14 -10.47
N VAL A 28 29.26 -24.61 -9.29
CA VAL A 28 28.36 -25.30 -8.36
C VAL A 28 28.53 -24.67 -6.98
N PHE A 29 27.43 -24.24 -6.38
CA PHE A 29 27.37 -23.71 -5.01
C PHE A 29 26.42 -24.57 -4.20
N GLN A 30 26.85 -25.05 -3.03
CA GLN A 30 26.04 -25.88 -2.14
C GLN A 30 25.74 -25.12 -0.85
N GLY A 31 24.46 -24.85 -0.60
CA GLY A 31 23.96 -24.46 0.71
C GLY A 31 23.27 -25.65 1.41
N GLU A 32 22.84 -25.45 2.65
CA GLU A 32 22.22 -26.48 3.52
C GLU A 32 21.13 -27.34 2.87
N ARG A 33 20.37 -26.76 1.94
CA ARG A 33 19.14 -27.35 1.35
C ARG A 33 19.04 -27.24 -0.17
N THR A 34 19.87 -26.42 -0.80
CA THR A 34 19.78 -26.11 -2.23
C THR A 34 21.17 -26.07 -2.84
N THR A 35 21.36 -26.81 -3.93
CA THR A 35 22.52 -26.70 -4.81
C THR A 35 22.16 -25.81 -6.00
N TRP A 36 22.95 -24.75 -6.22
CA TRP A 36 22.83 -23.84 -7.35
C TRP A 36 23.89 -24.20 -8.38
N ILE A 37 23.48 -24.51 -9.62
CA ILE A 37 24.37 -24.92 -10.70
C ILE A 37 24.26 -23.90 -11.82
N SER A 38 25.39 -23.29 -12.18
CA SER A 38 25.48 -22.35 -13.30
C SER A 38 26.23 -22.98 -14.46
N PRO A 39 25.53 -23.61 -15.43
CA PRO A 39 26.17 -24.24 -16.58
C PRO A 39 26.86 -23.22 -17.49
N SER A 40 27.99 -23.62 -18.07
CA SER A 40 28.78 -22.81 -19.00
C SER A 40 28.29 -22.87 -20.45
N SER A 41 27.62 -23.95 -20.85
CA SER A 41 27.15 -24.20 -22.22
C SER A 41 25.71 -24.73 -22.26
N LEU A 42 25.02 -24.54 -23.39
CA LEU A 42 23.68 -25.09 -23.61
C LEU A 42 23.67 -26.62 -23.43
N ARG A 43 24.71 -27.33 -23.88
CA ARG A 43 24.84 -28.77 -23.70
C ARG A 43 24.79 -29.17 -22.21
N GLU A 44 25.57 -28.52 -21.36
CA GLU A 44 25.58 -28.80 -19.92
C GLU A 44 24.21 -28.51 -19.29
N LEU A 45 23.53 -27.42 -19.69
CA LEU A 45 22.17 -27.12 -19.23
C LEU A 45 21.18 -28.24 -19.60
N LEU A 46 21.26 -28.79 -20.81
CA LEU A 46 20.38 -29.87 -21.28
C LEU A 46 20.67 -31.20 -20.57
N GLU A 47 21.94 -31.54 -20.35
CA GLU A 47 22.34 -32.71 -19.56
C GLU A 47 21.90 -32.57 -18.08
N LEU A 48 22.01 -31.38 -17.50
CA LEU A 48 21.54 -31.07 -16.14
C LEU A 48 20.00 -31.07 -16.03
N LYS A 49 19.27 -30.54 -17.02
CA LYS A 49 17.80 -30.53 -17.03
C LYS A 49 17.22 -31.94 -17.23
N ALA A 50 17.86 -32.77 -18.05
CA ALA A 50 17.52 -34.19 -18.17
C ALA A 50 17.80 -34.96 -16.87
N LYS A 51 18.88 -34.63 -16.13
CA LYS A 51 19.20 -35.22 -14.83
C LYS A 51 18.28 -34.72 -13.70
N TYR A 52 17.86 -33.47 -13.75
CA TYR A 52 17.06 -32.79 -12.73
C TYR A 52 15.80 -32.14 -13.33
N PRO A 53 14.84 -32.92 -13.87
CA PRO A 53 13.70 -32.38 -14.61
C PRO A 53 12.81 -31.45 -13.77
N LYS A 54 12.75 -31.65 -12.45
CA LYS A 54 12.00 -30.78 -11.50
C LYS A 54 12.78 -29.55 -11.02
N ALA A 55 14.02 -29.33 -11.49
CA ALA A 55 14.76 -28.11 -11.18
C ALA A 55 14.22 -26.93 -12.02
N PRO A 56 13.97 -25.76 -11.41
CA PRO A 56 13.65 -24.55 -12.13
C PRO A 56 14.91 -24.02 -12.84
N VAL A 57 14.68 -23.38 -13.99
CA VAL A 57 15.70 -22.60 -14.71
C VAL A 57 15.45 -21.13 -14.35
N ILE A 58 16.33 -20.56 -13.55
CA ILE A 58 16.17 -19.19 -13.01
C ILE A 58 17.09 -18.23 -13.78
N VAL A 59 16.56 -17.07 -14.14
CA VAL A 59 17.34 -15.92 -14.63
C VAL A 59 17.16 -14.74 -13.67
N GLY A 60 16.07 -13.97 -13.81
CA GLY A 60 15.82 -12.80 -12.96
C GLY A 60 15.31 -13.07 -11.54
N ASN A 61 14.90 -14.30 -11.25
CA ASN A 61 14.25 -14.72 -10.00
C ASN A 61 12.94 -13.98 -9.63
N THR A 62 12.38 -13.15 -10.52
CA THR A 62 11.23 -12.26 -10.25
C THR A 62 9.85 -12.92 -10.22
N SER A 63 9.75 -14.25 -10.36
CA SER A 63 8.54 -15.01 -9.98
C SER A 63 8.88 -16.15 -9.04
N VAL A 64 9.84 -17.01 -9.40
CA VAL A 64 10.28 -18.14 -8.56
C VAL A 64 10.74 -17.70 -7.17
N GLY A 65 11.32 -16.50 -7.03
CA GLY A 65 11.66 -15.90 -5.73
C GLY A 65 10.43 -15.50 -4.90
N LEU A 66 9.32 -15.14 -5.54
CA LEU A 66 8.01 -14.92 -4.89
C LEU A 66 7.39 -16.26 -4.47
N ASP A 67 7.39 -17.25 -5.37
CA ASP A 67 6.88 -18.60 -5.10
C ASP A 67 7.62 -19.27 -3.94
N MET A 68 8.96 -19.13 -3.90
CA MET A 68 9.80 -19.65 -2.82
C MET A 68 9.58 -18.93 -1.48
N LYS A 69 9.32 -17.62 -1.51
CA LYS A 69 9.13 -16.80 -0.30
C LYS A 69 7.70 -16.95 0.24
N PHE A 70 6.71 -16.52 -0.53
CA PHE A 70 5.32 -16.40 -0.11
C PHE A 70 4.60 -17.75 -0.19
N ALA A 71 4.52 -18.37 -1.36
CA ALA A 71 3.89 -19.70 -1.54
C ALA A 71 4.69 -20.85 -0.89
N GLY A 72 5.91 -20.60 -0.39
CA GLY A 72 6.71 -21.57 0.38
C GLY A 72 7.29 -22.72 -0.45
N VAL A 73 7.35 -22.57 -1.77
CA VAL A 73 7.89 -23.57 -2.70
C VAL A 73 9.38 -23.78 -2.43
N HIS A 74 9.88 -25.01 -2.59
CA HIS A 74 11.29 -25.33 -2.33
C HIS A 74 11.92 -26.18 -3.42
N HIS A 75 13.03 -25.68 -3.97
CA HIS A 75 13.82 -26.36 -4.98
C HIS A 75 15.19 -26.78 -4.41
N PRO A 76 15.50 -28.09 -4.33
CA PRO A 76 16.78 -28.57 -3.82
C PRO A 76 17.92 -28.46 -4.86
N ILE A 77 17.58 -28.33 -6.14
CA ILE A 77 18.50 -28.03 -7.23
C ILE A 77 17.93 -26.82 -7.98
N ILE A 78 18.77 -25.84 -8.33
CA ILE A 78 18.44 -24.69 -9.18
C ILE A 78 19.45 -24.63 -10.33
N LEU A 79 18.98 -24.35 -11.55
CA LEU A 79 19.80 -24.16 -12.74
C LEU A 79 19.81 -22.66 -13.13
N TYR A 80 21.00 -22.07 -13.27
CA TYR A 80 21.18 -20.63 -13.52
C TYR A 80 22.03 -20.40 -14.79
N PRO A 81 21.41 -20.27 -15.97
CA PRO A 81 22.08 -20.48 -17.25
C PRO A 81 22.65 -19.21 -17.88
N THR A 82 22.76 -18.11 -17.12
CA THR A 82 23.01 -16.77 -17.68
C THR A 82 24.38 -16.58 -18.33
N MET A 83 25.32 -17.52 -18.15
CA MET A 83 26.61 -17.55 -18.84
C MET A 83 26.56 -18.06 -20.29
N ILE A 84 25.46 -18.72 -20.68
CA ILE A 84 25.29 -19.44 -21.96
C ILE A 84 24.92 -18.45 -23.08
N PRO A 85 25.73 -18.30 -24.14
CA PRO A 85 25.45 -17.38 -25.25
C PRO A 85 24.12 -17.66 -25.95
N ASP A 86 23.80 -18.94 -26.19
CA ASP A 86 22.62 -19.43 -26.93
C ASP A 86 21.28 -18.89 -26.39
N LEU A 87 21.24 -18.44 -25.12
CA LEU A 87 20.06 -17.91 -24.45
C LEU A 87 19.96 -16.38 -24.48
N HIS A 88 20.99 -15.70 -25.00
CA HIS A 88 21.03 -14.25 -25.20
C HIS A 88 20.99 -13.86 -26.68
N ASP A 89 21.10 -14.83 -27.60
CA ASP A 89 21.09 -14.58 -29.04
C ASP A 89 19.81 -13.87 -29.50
N VAL A 90 19.98 -12.85 -30.34
CA VAL A 90 18.90 -12.07 -30.96
C VAL A 90 19.11 -12.06 -32.46
N SER A 91 18.12 -12.49 -33.22
CA SER A 91 18.17 -12.49 -34.68
C SER A 91 16.84 -12.13 -35.31
N SER A 92 16.90 -11.53 -36.50
CA SER A 92 15.73 -11.22 -37.32
C SER A 92 15.59 -12.23 -38.45
N THR A 93 14.37 -12.65 -38.74
CA THR A 93 14.04 -13.62 -39.80
C THR A 93 12.99 -13.02 -40.74
N ALA A 94 12.74 -13.66 -41.89
CA ALA A 94 11.72 -13.21 -42.84
C ALA A 94 10.30 -13.08 -42.23
N ASN A 95 10.01 -13.84 -41.17
CA ASN A 95 8.67 -14.05 -40.63
C ASN A 95 8.47 -13.52 -39.18
N GLY A 96 9.51 -12.99 -38.53
CA GLY A 96 9.48 -12.54 -37.14
C GLY A 96 10.87 -12.44 -36.49
N LEU A 97 10.93 -12.06 -35.22
CA LEU A 97 12.17 -12.03 -34.42
C LEU A 97 12.38 -13.36 -33.69
N VAL A 98 13.64 -13.76 -33.48
CA VAL A 98 14.02 -14.81 -32.53
C VAL A 98 14.84 -14.16 -31.42
N ILE A 99 14.38 -14.32 -30.17
CA ILE A 99 14.97 -13.68 -28.99
C ILE A 99 15.26 -14.74 -27.92
N GLY A 100 16.51 -14.84 -27.47
CA GLY A 100 16.94 -15.76 -26.43
C GLY A 100 16.22 -15.56 -25.09
N THR A 101 15.96 -16.65 -24.36
CA THR A 101 15.13 -16.62 -23.15
C THR A 101 15.76 -15.97 -21.92
N ALA A 102 17.08 -15.77 -21.90
CA ALA A 102 17.80 -15.03 -20.88
C ALA A 102 17.86 -13.51 -21.15
N CYS A 103 17.41 -13.04 -22.33
CA CYS A 103 17.27 -11.63 -22.64
C CYS A 103 16.35 -10.93 -21.62
N GLY A 104 16.85 -9.86 -20.99
CA GLY A 104 16.13 -9.08 -19.99
C GLY A 104 15.05 -8.20 -20.61
N LEU A 105 13.94 -7.94 -19.90
CA LEU A 105 12.82 -7.15 -20.44
C LEU A 105 13.22 -5.71 -20.82
N ALA A 106 14.23 -5.13 -20.18
CA ALA A 106 14.83 -3.85 -20.57
C ALA A 106 15.60 -3.94 -21.90
N GLN A 107 16.35 -5.03 -22.12
CA GLN A 107 17.03 -5.28 -23.41
C GLN A 107 16.00 -5.52 -24.52
N LEU A 108 14.96 -6.32 -24.24
CA LEU A 108 13.84 -6.57 -25.15
C LEU A 108 13.17 -5.27 -25.59
N ARG A 109 12.90 -4.34 -24.66
CA ARG A 109 12.37 -3.00 -24.97
C ARG A 109 13.26 -2.27 -25.99
N ASP A 110 14.57 -2.27 -25.79
CA ASP A 110 15.47 -1.48 -26.64
C ASP A 110 15.73 -2.14 -28.01
N ILE A 111 15.78 -3.48 -28.06
CA ILE A 111 15.72 -4.26 -29.31
C ILE A 111 14.45 -3.94 -30.11
N LEU A 112 13.28 -3.99 -29.46
CA LEU A 112 12.00 -3.74 -30.13
C LEU A 112 11.87 -2.29 -30.62
N ARG A 113 12.42 -1.30 -29.88
CA ARG A 113 12.52 0.09 -30.33
C ARG A 113 13.33 0.20 -31.63
N GLU A 114 14.50 -0.44 -31.68
CA GLU A 114 15.33 -0.44 -32.88
C GLU A 114 14.66 -1.15 -34.07
N VAL A 115 13.96 -2.26 -33.84
CA VAL A 115 13.28 -3.01 -34.91
C VAL A 115 12.07 -2.25 -35.45
N VAL A 116 11.30 -1.59 -34.57
CA VAL A 116 10.16 -0.74 -34.96
C VAL A 116 10.57 0.40 -35.89
N LEU A 117 11.74 1.01 -35.66
CA LEU A 117 12.28 2.07 -36.53
C LEU A 117 12.80 1.57 -37.90
N LYS A 118 12.96 0.25 -38.09
CA LYS A 118 13.63 -0.35 -39.26
C LYS A 118 12.71 -1.19 -40.15
N LEU A 119 11.46 -1.42 -39.75
CA LEU A 119 10.50 -2.27 -40.47
C LEU A 119 9.15 -1.57 -40.67
N PRO A 120 8.40 -1.86 -41.77
CA PRO A 120 7.07 -1.30 -42.00
C PRO A 120 6.11 -1.59 -40.84
N GLU A 121 5.22 -0.64 -40.53
CA GLU A 121 4.26 -0.73 -39.42
C GLU A 121 3.43 -2.03 -39.44
N GLU A 122 3.04 -2.48 -40.64
CA GLU A 122 2.35 -3.75 -40.90
C GLU A 122 3.07 -4.96 -40.28
N LYS A 123 4.41 -4.97 -40.31
CA LYS A 123 5.28 -6.03 -39.78
C LYS A 123 5.70 -5.79 -38.32
N THR A 124 5.27 -4.70 -37.69
CA THR A 124 5.70 -4.32 -36.34
C THR A 124 4.55 -4.08 -35.37
N LYS A 125 3.29 -4.37 -35.74
CA LYS A 125 2.10 -4.22 -34.88
C LYS A 125 2.25 -4.92 -33.52
N ILE A 126 2.78 -6.15 -33.49
CA ILE A 126 3.07 -6.86 -32.23
C ILE A 126 4.20 -6.21 -31.44
N PHE A 127 5.25 -5.72 -32.10
CA PHE A 127 6.38 -5.05 -31.43
C PHE A 127 5.94 -3.72 -30.80
N HIS A 128 5.08 -2.95 -31.47
CA HIS A 128 4.42 -1.77 -30.89
C HIS A 128 3.58 -2.12 -29.65
N ALA A 129 2.77 -3.18 -29.71
CA ALA A 129 1.99 -3.64 -28.57
C ALA A 129 2.90 -4.09 -27.39
N LEU A 130 3.98 -4.82 -27.66
CA LEU A 130 4.98 -5.20 -26.64
C LEU A 130 5.66 -3.98 -26.03
N LEU A 131 6.04 -2.98 -26.85
CA LEU A 131 6.61 -1.72 -26.37
C LEU A 131 5.64 -0.91 -25.51
N GLN A 132 4.34 -0.94 -25.84
CA GLN A 132 3.30 -0.29 -25.05
C GLN A 132 3.22 -0.91 -23.65
N GLN A 133 3.24 -2.24 -23.54
CA GLN A 133 3.27 -2.91 -22.23
C GLN A 133 4.60 -2.70 -21.50
N LEU A 134 5.74 -2.84 -22.18
CA LEU A 134 7.08 -2.64 -21.60
C LEU A 134 7.34 -1.20 -21.10
N LYS A 135 6.52 -0.23 -21.51
CA LYS A 135 6.54 1.15 -20.98
C LYS A 135 6.00 1.23 -19.55
N THR A 136 5.04 0.39 -19.18
CA THR A 136 4.33 0.41 -17.88
C THR A 136 4.62 -0.80 -17.00
N LEU A 137 5.11 -1.91 -17.56
CA LEU A 137 5.47 -3.14 -16.85
C LEU A 137 6.61 -2.87 -15.84
N ALA A 138 6.24 -2.75 -14.57
CA ALA A 138 7.09 -2.62 -13.39
C ALA A 138 8.09 -1.44 -13.39
N GLY A 139 9.03 -1.44 -12.44
CA GLY A 139 10.18 -0.54 -12.39
C GLY A 139 11.35 -1.02 -13.25
N GLU A 140 12.32 -0.14 -13.54
CA GLU A 140 13.51 -0.48 -14.33
C GLU A 140 14.37 -1.55 -13.67
N GLN A 141 14.40 -1.57 -12.33
CA GLN A 141 15.08 -2.59 -11.51
C GLN A 141 14.56 -4.00 -11.83
N ILE A 142 13.25 -4.17 -12.00
CA ILE A 142 12.62 -5.44 -12.37
C ILE A 142 12.90 -5.76 -13.84
N ARG A 143 12.68 -4.80 -14.76
CA ARG A 143 12.93 -5.01 -16.20
C ARG A 143 14.38 -5.36 -16.52
N SER A 144 15.34 -4.89 -15.72
CA SER A 144 16.77 -5.15 -15.90
C SER A 144 17.19 -6.59 -15.57
N VAL A 145 16.39 -7.34 -14.81
CA VAL A 145 16.72 -8.71 -14.37
C VAL A 145 15.69 -9.76 -14.82
N ALA A 146 14.40 -9.42 -14.84
CA ALA A 146 13.35 -10.28 -15.37
C ALA A 146 13.65 -10.61 -16.85
N SER A 147 13.58 -11.88 -17.24
CA SER A 147 13.85 -12.31 -18.61
C SER A 147 12.59 -12.74 -19.35
N LEU A 148 12.63 -12.64 -20.67
CA LEU A 148 11.52 -13.03 -21.56
C LEU A 148 11.05 -14.48 -21.31
N GLY A 149 11.98 -15.42 -21.13
CA GLY A 149 11.65 -16.82 -20.81
C GLY A 149 10.97 -16.98 -19.46
N GLY A 150 11.44 -16.28 -18.42
CA GLY A 150 10.84 -16.33 -17.09
C GLY A 150 9.41 -15.76 -17.06
N HIS A 151 9.18 -14.68 -17.81
CA HIS A 151 7.85 -14.06 -17.94
C HIS A 151 6.84 -15.00 -18.62
N ILE A 152 7.27 -15.75 -19.63
CA ILE A 152 6.45 -16.75 -20.33
C ILE A 152 6.14 -17.98 -19.45
N VAL A 153 7.18 -18.59 -18.88
CA VAL A 153 7.05 -19.87 -18.15
C VAL A 153 6.27 -19.73 -16.85
N SER A 154 6.28 -18.55 -16.22
CA SER A 154 5.55 -18.30 -14.97
C SER A 154 4.04 -18.10 -15.12
N ARG A 155 3.51 -17.95 -16.34
CA ARG A 155 2.06 -18.05 -16.70
C ARG A 155 1.03 -17.22 -15.90
N GLY A 156 1.46 -16.31 -15.03
CA GLY A 156 0.59 -15.41 -14.26
C GLY A 156 -0.51 -14.79 -15.12
N SER A 157 -1.75 -14.83 -14.62
CA SER A 157 -2.96 -14.44 -15.36
C SER A 157 -2.95 -12.98 -15.83
N THR A 158 -2.26 -12.11 -15.08
CA THR A 158 -2.13 -10.67 -15.31
C THR A 158 -0.87 -10.25 -16.07
N TRP A 159 0.03 -11.18 -16.44
CA TRP A 159 1.33 -10.84 -17.05
C TRP A 159 1.21 -10.17 -18.43
N ASP A 160 1.46 -8.86 -18.54
CA ASP A 160 1.12 -8.03 -19.71
C ASP A 160 1.65 -8.55 -21.06
N LEU A 161 2.84 -9.13 -21.09
CA LEU A 161 3.44 -9.62 -22.34
C LEU A 161 2.81 -10.94 -22.79
N ASN A 162 2.29 -11.76 -21.88
CA ASN A 162 1.71 -13.05 -22.24
C ASN A 162 0.44 -12.91 -23.10
N PRO A 163 -0.54 -12.01 -22.82
CA PRO A 163 -1.51 -11.55 -23.81
C PRO A 163 -0.90 -11.24 -25.16
N VAL A 164 0.08 -10.34 -25.26
CA VAL A 164 0.60 -9.85 -26.55
C VAL A 164 1.41 -10.91 -27.32
N LEU A 165 2.27 -11.67 -26.66
CA LEU A 165 3.12 -12.71 -27.25
C LEU A 165 2.31 -13.92 -27.70
N ALA A 166 1.31 -14.32 -26.92
CA ALA A 166 0.49 -15.47 -27.23
C ALA A 166 -0.62 -15.09 -28.23
N VAL A 167 -1.29 -13.92 -28.11
CA VAL A 167 -1.97 -13.30 -29.29
C VAL A 167 -0.95 -12.82 -30.34
N GLY A 168 0.29 -13.29 -30.25
CA GLY A 168 1.35 -13.23 -31.22
C GLY A 168 1.77 -14.59 -31.83
N ASN A 169 1.08 -15.73 -31.61
CA ASN A 169 1.52 -17.07 -32.08
C ASN A 169 3.00 -17.38 -31.74
N SER A 170 3.55 -16.80 -30.66
CA SER A 170 4.98 -16.94 -30.35
C SER A 170 5.36 -18.43 -30.29
N ILE A 171 6.37 -18.85 -31.06
CA ILE A 171 6.81 -20.25 -31.06
C ILE A 171 7.98 -20.36 -30.08
N LEU A 172 7.83 -21.24 -29.10
CA LEU A 172 8.86 -21.51 -28.12
C LEU A 172 9.81 -22.55 -28.70
N ASN A 173 11.06 -22.15 -28.94
CA ASN A 173 12.10 -23.04 -29.44
C ASN A 173 12.69 -23.80 -28.24
N LEU A 174 12.32 -25.06 -28.09
CA LEU A 174 12.77 -25.89 -26.98
C LEU A 174 13.95 -26.77 -27.39
N ALA A 175 14.79 -27.09 -26.42
CA ALA A 175 15.79 -28.14 -26.53
C ALA A 175 15.73 -29.08 -25.32
N SER A 176 16.06 -30.33 -25.57
CA SER A 176 16.33 -31.39 -24.60
C SER A 176 17.66 -32.06 -24.97
N LYS A 177 18.15 -32.98 -24.13
CA LYS A 177 19.29 -33.84 -24.49
C LYS A 177 19.03 -34.65 -25.77
N ASP A 178 17.77 -35.01 -26.01
CA ASP A 178 17.35 -35.97 -27.05
C ASP A 178 16.96 -35.30 -28.38
N GLY A 179 16.87 -33.96 -28.41
CA GLY A 179 16.56 -33.19 -29.62
C GLY A 179 15.95 -31.81 -29.35
N LYS A 180 15.66 -31.09 -30.43
CA LYS A 180 14.93 -29.80 -30.41
C LYS A 180 13.44 -30.02 -30.69
N ARG A 181 12.57 -29.21 -30.06
CA ARG A 181 11.12 -29.18 -30.31
C ARG A 181 10.66 -27.73 -30.50
N GLN A 182 9.52 -27.53 -31.13
CA GLN A 182 8.81 -26.26 -31.17
C GLN A 182 7.37 -26.49 -30.69
N ILE A 183 6.85 -25.56 -29.89
CA ILE A 183 5.42 -25.50 -29.52
C ILE A 183 4.91 -24.06 -29.66
N PRO A 184 3.64 -23.85 -30.06
CA PRO A 184 3.03 -22.53 -30.02
C PRO A 184 2.76 -22.12 -28.57
N LEU A 185 2.92 -20.83 -28.28
CA LEU A 185 2.46 -20.17 -27.07
C LEU A 185 0.94 -19.93 -27.18
N SER A 186 0.17 -21.02 -27.17
CA SER A 186 -1.27 -21.10 -27.48
C SER A 186 -2.18 -20.89 -26.25
N ASP A 187 -3.50 -21.09 -26.41
CA ASP A 187 -4.26 -22.15 -25.72
C ASP A 187 -3.92 -22.55 -24.27
N ASP A 188 -4.31 -23.79 -23.97
CA ASP A 188 -3.43 -24.96 -23.88
C ASP A 188 -2.04 -24.73 -23.27
N PHE A 189 -1.12 -24.02 -23.94
CA PHE A 189 0.19 -23.74 -23.33
C PHE A 189 0.04 -22.92 -22.05
N LEU A 190 -0.72 -21.82 -22.09
CA LEU A 190 -0.92 -20.98 -20.91
C LEU A 190 -1.86 -21.64 -19.89
N ALA A 191 -2.58 -22.69 -20.29
CA ALA A 191 -3.28 -23.60 -19.39
C ALA A 191 -2.37 -24.62 -18.69
N GLY A 192 -1.22 -24.95 -19.29
CA GLY A 192 -0.46 -26.13 -18.88
C GLY A 192 -1.20 -27.44 -19.19
N PHE A 193 -2.01 -27.46 -20.27
CA PHE A 193 -2.50 -28.72 -20.80
C PHE A 193 -1.30 -29.53 -21.31
N GLU A 194 -1.17 -30.77 -20.82
CA GLU A 194 0.04 -31.59 -20.93
C GLU A 194 0.50 -31.85 -22.39
N ASN A 195 -0.45 -31.85 -23.34
CA ASN A 195 -0.20 -31.98 -24.77
C ASN A 195 0.53 -30.76 -25.39
N ALA A 196 0.34 -29.56 -24.81
CA ALA A 196 0.90 -28.30 -25.28
C ALA A 196 2.01 -27.74 -24.38
N ASP A 197 2.31 -28.38 -23.25
CA ASP A 197 3.32 -27.92 -22.29
C ASP A 197 4.76 -28.31 -22.70
N ILE A 198 5.73 -27.68 -22.02
CA ILE A 198 7.16 -28.01 -21.94
C ILE A 198 7.31 -29.35 -21.23
N LYS A 199 8.05 -30.30 -21.81
CA LYS A 199 8.35 -31.55 -21.11
C LYS A 199 9.34 -31.29 -19.98
N PRO A 200 9.28 -31.99 -18.84
CA PRO A 200 10.13 -31.69 -17.68
C PRO A 200 11.65 -31.67 -17.94
N GLN A 201 12.13 -32.40 -18.95
CA GLN A 201 13.54 -32.43 -19.40
C GLN A 201 13.92 -31.37 -20.46
N GLU A 202 12.97 -30.57 -20.94
CA GLU A 202 13.20 -29.50 -21.92
C GLU A 202 13.50 -28.15 -21.25
N VAL A 203 14.18 -27.27 -21.99
CA VAL A 203 14.28 -25.82 -21.72
C VAL A 203 13.85 -25.05 -22.96
N ILE A 204 13.26 -23.87 -22.79
CA ILE A 204 13.07 -22.93 -23.90
C ILE A 204 14.39 -22.18 -24.11
N VAL A 205 14.97 -22.30 -25.30
CA VAL A 205 16.24 -21.65 -25.69
C VAL A 205 15.98 -20.22 -26.17
N SER A 206 14.98 -20.06 -27.05
CA SER A 206 14.57 -18.76 -27.57
C SER A 206 13.07 -18.73 -27.88
N VAL A 207 12.53 -17.54 -27.97
CA VAL A 207 11.16 -17.26 -28.39
C VAL A 207 11.21 -16.70 -29.80
N PHE A 208 10.60 -17.39 -30.76
CA PHE A 208 10.24 -16.79 -32.04
C PHE A 208 8.94 -16.00 -31.85
N ILE A 209 8.90 -14.76 -32.31
CA ILE A 209 7.76 -13.83 -32.17
C ILE A 209 7.20 -13.46 -33.57
N PRO A 210 6.08 -14.12 -34.00
CA PRO A 210 5.23 -13.81 -35.17
C PRO A 210 3.83 -13.23 -34.74
N TYR A 211 2.66 -13.80 -35.17
CA TYR A 211 1.22 -13.40 -34.90
C TYR A 211 0.21 -14.58 -35.13
N SER A 212 -0.90 -14.99 -34.41
CA SER A 212 -1.63 -14.64 -33.14
C SER A 212 -2.72 -15.67 -32.52
N LYS A 213 -2.55 -16.41 -31.37
CA LYS A 213 -3.63 -16.99 -30.42
C LYS A 213 -3.13 -17.72 -29.09
N LYS A 214 -3.95 -17.91 -28.01
CA LYS A 214 -3.60 -17.77 -26.54
C LYS A 214 -4.66 -18.24 -25.42
N ILE A 215 -4.41 -18.94 -24.22
CA ILE A 215 -4.85 -18.81 -22.69
C ILE A 215 -4.96 -20.02 -21.60
N ALA A 216 -4.48 -19.82 -20.32
CA ALA A 216 -4.95 -20.03 -18.84
C ALA A 216 -5.34 -21.35 -17.99
N VAL A 217 -5.20 -21.62 -16.62
CA VAL A 217 -4.23 -21.46 -15.41
C VAL A 217 -4.28 -22.58 -14.18
N PRO A 218 -4.52 -22.48 -12.79
CA PRO A 218 -3.87 -23.33 -11.66
C PRO A 218 -4.68 -23.97 -10.41
N GLY A 219 -4.07 -24.37 -9.23
CA GLY A 219 -4.67 -25.02 -7.97
C GLY A 219 -3.88 -25.06 -6.55
N GLN A 220 -4.37 -25.70 -5.42
CA GLN A 220 -3.93 -25.53 -3.94
C GLN A 220 -4.06 -26.76 -2.90
N ARG A 221 -3.46 -26.78 -1.63
CA ARG A 221 -3.73 -27.76 -0.46
C ARG A 221 -3.23 -27.43 1.04
N SER A 222 -3.45 -28.29 2.11
CA SER A 222 -3.52 -27.99 3.62
C SER A 222 -2.66 -28.69 4.80
N ILE A 223 -3.20 -29.25 5.95
CA ILE A 223 -2.89 -28.92 7.43
C ILE A 223 -2.58 -30.03 8.59
N ASP A 224 -1.70 -29.78 9.65
CA ASP A 224 -1.57 -30.19 11.14
C ASP A 224 -0.30 -29.55 11.87
N VAL A 225 -0.20 -29.29 13.20
CA VAL A 225 0.97 -28.54 13.81
C VAL A 225 2.28 -29.30 14.16
N SER A 226 2.27 -30.62 14.29
CA SER A 226 3.32 -31.39 15.02
C SER A 226 4.72 -31.40 14.39
N GLU A 227 4.87 -30.77 13.22
CA GLU A 227 6.08 -30.77 12.40
C GLU A 227 7.00 -29.56 12.65
N ALA A 228 6.52 -28.51 13.31
CA ALA A 228 7.27 -27.26 13.50
C ALA A 228 8.55 -27.43 14.33
N LEU A 229 8.42 -28.09 15.49
CA LEU A 229 9.52 -28.36 16.44
C LEU A 229 10.60 -29.31 15.89
N LYS A 230 10.34 -29.98 14.76
CA LYS A 230 11.29 -30.90 14.10
C LYS A 230 12.19 -30.19 13.08
N VAL A 231 11.99 -28.89 12.84
CA VAL A 231 12.77 -28.11 11.87
C VAL A 231 14.13 -27.71 12.48
N PRO A 232 15.27 -28.09 11.87
CA PRO A 232 16.59 -27.78 12.43
C PRO A 232 16.82 -26.29 12.69
N GLY A 233 17.23 -25.96 13.90
CA GLY A 233 17.46 -24.60 14.39
C GLY A 233 16.21 -23.86 14.89
N VAL A 234 15.02 -24.47 14.85
CA VAL A 234 13.92 -24.05 15.73
C VAL A 234 14.32 -24.41 17.17
N VAL A 235 14.18 -23.43 18.06
CA VAL A 235 14.49 -23.54 19.49
C VAL A 235 13.21 -23.85 20.27
N ASP A 236 12.10 -23.20 19.92
CA ASP A 236 10.84 -23.29 20.66
C ASP A 236 9.64 -22.80 19.83
N VAL A 237 8.42 -23.07 20.31
CA VAL A 237 7.19 -22.41 19.88
C VAL A 237 6.52 -21.81 21.11
N VAL A 238 6.26 -20.50 21.05
CA VAL A 238 5.67 -19.70 22.13
C VAL A 238 4.19 -19.45 21.81
N THR A 239 3.34 -19.57 22.83
CA THR A 239 1.87 -19.54 22.78
C THR A 239 1.32 -18.71 23.94
N ALA A 240 -0.01 -18.52 24.03
CA ALA A 240 -0.61 -17.81 25.16
C ALA A 240 -0.29 -18.43 26.53
N SER A 241 -0.14 -19.76 26.63
CA SER A 241 0.24 -20.44 27.89
C SER A 241 1.69 -20.22 28.34
N ASP A 242 2.51 -19.56 27.53
CA ASP A 242 3.90 -19.23 27.87
C ASP A 242 4.05 -17.82 28.51
N VAL A 243 2.98 -17.03 28.57
CA VAL A 243 3.00 -15.66 29.12
C VAL A 243 2.98 -15.71 30.66
N PRO A 244 4.00 -15.18 31.37
CA PRO A 244 4.06 -15.24 32.84
C PRO A 244 2.99 -14.42 33.59
N GLY A 245 2.50 -13.33 32.99
CA GLY A 245 1.51 -12.41 33.56
C GLY A 245 0.35 -12.13 32.60
N GLU A 246 0.00 -10.86 32.42
CA GLU A 246 -1.14 -10.46 31.57
C GLU A 246 -0.85 -10.61 30.07
N ASN A 247 -1.67 -11.41 29.37
CA ASN A 247 -1.57 -11.65 27.91
C ASN A 247 -2.10 -10.46 27.07
N GLY A 248 -1.55 -9.27 27.28
CA GLY A 248 -1.94 -8.04 26.58
C GLY A 248 -2.91 -7.16 27.37
N THR A 249 -4.01 -6.75 26.75
CA THR A 249 -5.04 -5.90 27.38
C THR A 249 -6.36 -6.65 27.53
N LYS A 250 -7.36 -6.01 28.16
CA LYS A 250 -8.72 -6.58 28.26
C LYS A 250 -9.39 -6.78 26.90
N ASP A 251 -9.13 -5.89 25.94
CA ASP A 251 -9.88 -5.81 24.68
C ASP A 251 -9.07 -6.36 23.47
N GLU A 252 -7.75 -6.49 23.59
CA GLU A 252 -6.84 -7.06 22.58
C GLU A 252 -5.69 -7.83 23.26
N LYS A 253 -5.53 -9.11 22.89
CA LYS A 253 -4.57 -10.07 23.47
C LYS A 253 -3.28 -10.15 22.66
N ALA A 254 -2.15 -10.47 23.30
CA ALA A 254 -0.85 -10.59 22.62
C ALA A 254 -0.70 -11.92 21.86
N TYR A 255 -1.26 -13.01 22.40
CA TYR A 255 -1.47 -14.29 21.74
C TYR A 255 -2.94 -14.71 21.86
N ALA A 256 -3.52 -15.34 20.83
CA ALA A 256 -4.84 -15.93 20.91
C ALA A 256 -4.88 -17.11 21.91
N GLU A 257 -5.98 -17.23 22.64
CA GLU A 257 -6.23 -18.27 23.65
C GLU A 257 -7.14 -19.36 23.04
N ASP A 258 -8.45 -19.32 23.29
CA ASP A 258 -9.41 -20.32 22.77
C ASP A 258 -10.00 -19.97 21.39
N GLU A 259 -10.10 -18.69 21.06
CA GLU A 259 -10.78 -18.19 19.84
C GLU A 259 -9.89 -17.24 19.02
N VAL A 260 -10.02 -17.33 17.69
CA VAL A 260 -9.41 -16.41 16.72
C VAL A 260 -10.51 -15.51 16.17
N ILE A 261 -10.42 -14.21 16.45
CA ILE A 261 -11.48 -13.22 16.20
C ILE A 261 -11.27 -12.38 14.93
N TYR A 262 -10.12 -12.52 14.25
CA TYR A 262 -9.89 -11.96 12.91
C TYR A 262 -8.73 -12.66 12.19
N VAL A 263 -8.75 -12.66 10.86
CA VAL A 263 -7.63 -13.13 10.02
C VAL A 263 -6.42 -12.23 10.27
N GLY A 264 -5.29 -12.81 10.70
CA GLY A 264 -4.08 -12.07 11.08
C GLY A 264 -3.82 -11.95 12.58
N GLN A 265 -4.70 -12.45 13.45
CA GLN A 265 -4.41 -12.50 14.89
C GLN A 265 -3.23 -13.46 15.19
N ILE A 266 -2.31 -13.06 16.07
CA ILE A 266 -1.16 -13.89 16.45
C ILE A 266 -1.62 -15.04 17.35
N ILE A 267 -1.41 -16.28 16.92
CA ILE A 267 -1.75 -17.50 17.69
C ILE A 267 -0.50 -18.04 18.41
N CYS A 268 0.64 -18.08 17.72
CA CYS A 268 1.92 -18.54 18.26
C CYS A 268 3.10 -17.87 17.55
N ALA A 269 4.26 -17.84 18.20
CA ALA A 269 5.52 -17.38 17.62
C ALA A 269 6.56 -18.52 17.61
N VAL A 270 7.19 -18.78 16.46
CA VAL A 270 8.25 -19.80 16.35
C VAL A 270 9.61 -19.14 16.55
N VAL A 271 10.35 -19.58 17.58
CA VAL A 271 11.67 -19.04 17.92
C VAL A 271 12.74 -19.93 17.29
N ALA A 272 13.72 -19.33 16.62
CA ALA A 272 14.78 -20.06 15.92
C ALA A 272 16.10 -19.28 15.86
N GLU A 273 17.19 -19.97 15.57
CA GLU A 273 18.52 -19.38 15.47
C GLU A 273 18.71 -18.47 14.22
N SER A 274 17.84 -18.63 13.22
CA SER A 274 17.71 -17.68 12.11
C SER A 274 16.25 -17.48 11.69
N ASP A 275 15.98 -16.30 11.13
CA ASP A 275 14.71 -15.93 10.48
C ASP A 275 14.20 -17.01 9.50
N THR A 276 15.11 -17.56 8.69
CA THR A 276 14.75 -18.59 7.70
C THR A 276 14.31 -19.91 8.34
N GLN A 277 14.81 -20.24 9.54
CA GLN A 277 14.41 -21.43 10.30
C GLN A 277 13.09 -21.18 11.02
N ALA A 278 12.89 -19.99 11.60
CA ALA A 278 11.61 -19.59 12.21
C ALA A 278 10.46 -19.70 11.19
N LYS A 279 10.62 -19.10 10.00
CA LYS A 279 9.62 -19.15 8.92
C LYS A 279 9.37 -20.58 8.39
N ARG A 280 10.40 -21.45 8.37
CA ARG A 280 10.25 -22.88 8.03
C ARG A 280 9.48 -23.65 9.09
N GLY A 281 9.68 -23.34 10.38
CA GLY A 281 8.91 -23.90 11.49
C GLY A 281 7.46 -23.39 11.48
N ALA A 282 7.24 -22.10 11.25
CA ALA A 282 5.91 -21.49 11.15
C ALA A 282 5.07 -22.13 10.04
N LYS A 283 5.62 -22.33 8.82
CA LYS A 283 4.94 -23.06 7.73
C LYS A 283 4.77 -24.58 7.98
N LYS A 284 5.22 -25.08 9.14
CA LYS A 284 5.01 -26.45 9.64
C LYS A 284 4.10 -26.49 10.87
N VAL A 285 3.79 -25.35 11.50
CA VAL A 285 2.58 -25.17 12.29
C VAL A 285 1.43 -25.13 11.28
N LYS A 286 0.40 -25.96 11.45
CA LYS A 286 -0.78 -25.91 10.58
C LYS A 286 -2.02 -26.24 11.41
N ILE A 287 -2.99 -25.33 11.43
CA ILE A 287 -4.03 -25.22 12.47
C ILE A 287 -5.38 -25.65 11.88
N GLN A 288 -6.19 -26.40 12.64
CA GLN A 288 -7.57 -26.73 12.24
C GLN A 288 -8.54 -25.76 12.90
N TYR A 289 -9.47 -25.21 12.13
CA TYR A 289 -10.47 -24.25 12.59
C TYR A 289 -11.87 -24.87 12.56
N LYS A 290 -12.75 -24.36 13.41
CA LYS A 290 -14.20 -24.51 13.27
C LYS A 290 -14.76 -23.13 12.95
N GLU A 291 -15.43 -23.00 11.81
CA GLU A 291 -15.99 -21.73 11.35
C GLU A 291 -17.12 -21.23 12.27
N LEU A 292 -17.19 -19.91 12.41
CA LEU A 292 -18.24 -19.14 13.09
C LEU A 292 -18.76 -18.08 12.10
N GLU A 293 -19.99 -17.57 12.29
CA GLU A 293 -20.59 -16.56 11.41
C GLU A 293 -19.94 -15.18 11.64
N PRO A 294 -19.23 -14.58 10.66
CA PRO A 294 -18.42 -13.39 10.89
C PRO A 294 -19.20 -12.09 10.64
N ILE A 295 -19.17 -11.19 11.60
CA ILE A 295 -19.56 -9.78 11.43
C ILE A 295 -18.39 -9.05 10.75
N LEU A 296 -18.50 -8.69 9.47
CA LEU A 296 -17.41 -8.07 8.70
C LEU A 296 -17.65 -6.59 8.34
N THR A 297 -18.86 -6.24 7.89
CA THR A 297 -19.19 -4.86 7.47
C THR A 297 -19.67 -3.98 8.63
N ILE A 298 -19.74 -2.66 8.41
CA ILE A 298 -20.35 -1.73 9.36
C ILE A 298 -21.85 -2.00 9.48
N GLU A 299 -22.53 -2.33 8.38
CA GLU A 299 -23.92 -2.73 8.32
C GLU A 299 -24.20 -4.01 9.14
N ASP A 300 -23.32 -5.02 9.05
CA ASP A 300 -23.40 -6.21 9.90
C ASP A 300 -23.24 -5.85 11.37
N ALA A 301 -22.29 -4.99 11.72
CA ALA A 301 -22.07 -4.58 13.09
C ALA A 301 -23.28 -3.82 13.66
N VAL A 302 -23.90 -2.94 12.87
CA VAL A 302 -25.15 -2.25 13.22
C VAL A 302 -26.30 -3.24 13.38
N LYS A 303 -26.48 -4.18 12.45
CA LYS A 303 -27.52 -5.23 12.48
C LYS A 303 -27.44 -6.10 13.75
N HIS A 304 -26.23 -6.38 14.23
CA HIS A 304 -26.00 -7.19 15.43
C HIS A 304 -25.80 -6.37 16.72
N ASN A 305 -25.90 -5.04 16.67
CA ASN A 305 -25.60 -4.10 17.76
C ASN A 305 -24.17 -4.26 18.34
N SER A 306 -23.22 -4.62 17.48
CA SER A 306 -21.82 -4.88 17.82
C SER A 306 -21.02 -3.57 17.85
N TYR A 307 -20.91 -2.95 19.03
CA TYR A 307 -20.27 -1.64 19.21
C TYR A 307 -19.22 -1.63 20.32
N PHE A 308 -18.21 -0.77 20.18
CA PHE A 308 -17.30 -0.38 21.25
C PHE A 308 -17.83 0.85 22.00
N GLY A 309 -18.23 0.67 23.25
CA GLY A 309 -18.68 1.76 24.13
C GLY A 309 -20.08 2.28 23.81
N SER A 310 -20.32 3.57 24.13
CA SER A 310 -21.61 4.25 23.95
C SER A 310 -21.57 5.25 22.78
N GLU A 311 -22.76 5.68 22.33
CA GLU A 311 -22.86 6.81 21.41
C GLU A 311 -22.14 8.06 21.96
N LYS A 312 -21.45 8.78 21.07
CA LYS A 312 -20.85 10.10 21.33
C LYS A 312 -21.62 11.14 20.53
N LYS A 313 -21.91 12.33 21.08
CA LYS A 313 -22.73 13.39 20.41
C LYS A 313 -22.19 14.80 20.67
N VAL A 314 -22.22 15.67 19.65
CA VAL A 314 -22.22 17.14 19.81
C VAL A 314 -23.41 17.74 19.08
N GLU A 315 -23.95 18.82 19.65
CA GLU A 315 -25.19 19.45 19.23
C GLU A 315 -25.15 20.96 19.47
N GLN A 316 -25.72 21.72 18.54
CA GLN A 316 -25.83 23.18 18.57
C GLN A 316 -27.11 23.63 17.87
N GLY A 317 -27.76 24.65 18.41
CA GLY A 317 -29.01 25.18 17.88
C GLY A 317 -30.18 24.22 18.12
N ASN A 318 -31.21 24.33 17.30
CA ASN A 318 -32.38 23.46 17.32
C ASN A 318 -32.60 22.85 15.91
N ILE A 319 -32.36 21.55 15.79
CA ILE A 319 -32.50 20.82 14.52
C ILE A 319 -33.96 20.73 14.09
N GLU A 320 -34.86 20.45 15.03
CA GLU A 320 -36.30 20.28 14.83
C GLU A 320 -37.02 21.60 14.49
N GLU A 321 -36.41 22.76 14.79
CA GLU A 321 -36.85 24.06 14.28
C GLU A 321 -36.15 24.41 12.96
N GLY A 322 -34.84 24.13 12.82
CA GLY A 322 -34.09 24.35 11.59
C GLY A 322 -34.70 23.66 10.37
N PHE A 323 -35.09 22.39 10.48
CA PHE A 323 -35.76 21.66 9.40
C PHE A 323 -37.16 22.19 9.04
N LYS A 324 -37.79 23.04 9.87
CA LYS A 324 -39.06 23.72 9.53
C LYS A 324 -38.84 25.05 8.80
N SER A 325 -37.59 25.53 8.70
CA SER A 325 -37.24 26.84 8.16
C SER A 325 -36.31 26.79 6.94
N VAL A 326 -36.09 25.61 6.36
CA VAL A 326 -35.31 25.42 5.13
C VAL A 326 -36.22 25.22 3.92
N ASP A 327 -35.82 25.75 2.77
CA ASP A 327 -36.57 25.61 1.51
C ASP A 327 -36.54 24.17 0.97
N GLU A 328 -35.44 23.45 1.19
CA GLU A 328 -35.22 22.08 0.71
C GLU A 328 -34.48 21.22 1.75
N ILE A 329 -34.65 19.90 1.66
CA ILE A 329 -33.96 18.89 2.47
C ILE A 329 -33.26 17.90 1.53
N ILE A 330 -31.98 17.64 1.78
CA ILE A 330 -31.16 16.68 1.02
C ILE A 330 -30.77 15.55 1.97
N GLU A 331 -31.11 14.32 1.60
CA GLU A 331 -30.59 13.12 2.25
C GLU A 331 -29.49 12.48 1.39
N GLY A 332 -28.56 11.79 2.03
CA GLY A 332 -27.39 11.23 1.36
C GLY A 332 -26.56 10.33 2.26
N GLU A 333 -25.87 9.39 1.63
CA GLU A 333 -25.03 8.38 2.27
C GLU A 333 -23.71 8.30 1.50
N MET A 334 -22.61 8.03 2.19
CA MET A 334 -21.27 7.92 1.62
C MET A 334 -20.40 6.98 2.46
N HIS A 335 -19.47 6.32 1.79
CA HIS A 335 -18.51 5.38 2.36
C HIS A 335 -17.07 5.90 2.12
N ILE A 336 -16.19 5.70 3.09
CA ILE A 336 -14.73 5.91 2.94
C ILE A 336 -13.97 4.70 3.48
N GLY A 337 -13.23 4.05 2.60
CA GLY A 337 -12.37 2.90 2.88
C GLY A 337 -11.25 3.16 3.89
N GLY A 338 -10.60 2.06 4.29
CA GLY A 338 -9.41 2.10 5.14
C GLY A 338 -8.14 2.55 4.39
N GLN A 339 -7.01 2.58 5.09
CA GLN A 339 -5.70 2.94 4.53
C GLN A 339 -4.59 2.28 5.34
N GLU A 340 -3.63 1.63 4.70
CA GLU A 340 -2.42 1.09 5.32
C GLU A 340 -1.40 2.20 5.61
N HIS A 341 -0.73 2.17 6.76
CA HIS A 341 0.24 3.24 7.09
C HIS A 341 1.48 3.23 6.20
N PHE A 342 1.80 2.07 5.63
CA PHE A 342 2.88 1.80 4.68
C PHE A 342 4.24 2.43 5.04
N TYR A 343 4.57 2.47 6.33
CA TYR A 343 5.88 2.94 6.81
C TYR A 343 7.00 2.04 6.29
N PHE A 344 8.04 2.60 5.64
CA PHE A 344 9.04 1.81 4.93
C PHE A 344 9.81 0.81 5.81
N GLU A 345 10.11 1.17 7.06
CA GLU A 345 10.58 0.25 8.10
C GLU A 345 9.36 -0.46 8.73
N THR A 346 9.18 -1.77 8.52
CA THR A 346 8.14 -2.58 9.19
C THR A 346 8.33 -2.63 10.71
N ASN A 347 7.32 -3.12 11.44
CA ASN A 347 7.42 -3.28 12.89
C ASN A 347 8.62 -4.14 13.27
N SER A 348 9.45 -3.59 14.16
CA SER A 348 10.80 -4.08 14.45
C SER A 348 11.10 -3.91 15.95
N VAL A 349 11.47 -5.00 16.62
CA VAL A 349 11.89 -5.02 18.02
C VAL A 349 13.05 -6.00 18.24
N LEU A 350 13.95 -5.64 19.15
CA LEU A 350 15.00 -6.48 19.71
C LEU A 350 14.93 -6.38 21.24
N VAL A 351 14.65 -7.50 21.90
CA VAL A 351 14.67 -7.61 23.37
C VAL A 351 15.97 -8.28 23.79
N VAL A 352 16.63 -7.72 24.79
CA VAL A 352 17.93 -8.19 25.32
C VAL A 352 17.78 -8.40 26.83
N PRO A 353 17.69 -9.65 27.33
CA PRO A 353 17.72 -9.90 28.76
C PRO A 353 19.14 -9.65 29.30
N ARG A 354 19.24 -9.03 30.47
CA ARG A 354 20.51 -8.70 31.14
C ARG A 354 21.13 -9.87 31.89
N GLY A 355 20.35 -10.88 32.23
CA GLY A 355 20.77 -12.06 32.99
C GLY A 355 20.69 -11.90 34.51
N GLU A 356 20.51 -10.68 35.01
CA GLU A 356 20.36 -10.33 36.43
C GLU A 356 18.99 -9.67 36.67
N ASP A 357 18.43 -9.82 37.88
CA ASP A 357 17.24 -9.08 38.37
C ASP A 357 15.95 -9.09 37.49
N LYS A 358 15.84 -10.06 36.55
CA LYS A 358 14.85 -10.08 35.44
C LYS A 358 14.93 -8.83 34.52
N GLU A 359 16.05 -8.11 34.48
CA GLU A 359 16.17 -6.88 33.70
C GLU A 359 16.23 -7.13 32.18
N MET A 360 15.57 -6.28 31.40
CA MET A 360 15.57 -6.34 29.93
C MET A 360 15.66 -4.96 29.28
N ASP A 361 16.51 -4.84 28.26
CA ASP A 361 16.45 -3.73 27.30
C ASP A 361 15.53 -4.10 26.13
N VAL A 362 14.67 -3.16 25.72
CA VAL A 362 13.74 -3.29 24.59
C VAL A 362 14.07 -2.21 23.56
N HIS A 363 14.78 -2.59 22.50
CA HIS A 363 15.08 -1.71 21.37
C HIS A 363 13.94 -1.82 20.35
N VAL A 364 13.10 -0.79 20.24
CA VAL A 364 11.81 -0.87 19.54
C VAL A 364 11.56 0.33 18.61
N SER A 365 10.94 0.06 17.46
CA SER A 365 10.38 1.08 16.57
C SER A 365 8.92 1.38 16.97
N THR A 366 8.70 2.48 17.69
CA THR A 366 7.40 2.87 18.28
C THR A 366 7.18 4.40 18.22
N GLN A 367 6.01 4.88 18.60
CA GLN A 367 5.79 6.29 18.96
C GLN A 367 5.63 6.48 20.47
N TYR A 368 5.42 5.41 21.24
CA TYR A 368 5.04 5.48 22.66
C TYR A 368 5.76 4.42 23.51
N ALA A 369 7.07 4.60 23.69
CA ALA A 369 7.93 3.69 24.46
C ALA A 369 7.50 3.44 25.92
N ILE A 370 6.69 4.33 26.52
CA ILE A 370 6.12 4.16 27.86
C ILE A 370 5.03 3.06 27.89
N ASP A 371 4.27 2.92 26.81
CA ASP A 371 3.27 1.86 26.67
C ASP A 371 3.95 0.49 26.50
N VAL A 372 4.95 0.43 25.61
CA VAL A 372 5.80 -0.76 25.45
C VAL A 372 6.41 -1.20 26.79
N GLN A 373 6.96 -0.26 27.57
CA GLN A 373 7.54 -0.54 28.89
C GLN A 373 6.52 -1.15 29.85
N LYS A 374 5.29 -0.60 29.90
CA LYS A 374 4.21 -1.09 30.77
C LYS A 374 3.71 -2.46 30.35
N LEU A 375 3.43 -2.66 29.06
CA LEU A 375 2.83 -3.90 28.56
C LEU A 375 3.80 -5.08 28.68
N VAL A 376 5.09 -4.86 28.37
CA VAL A 376 6.15 -5.87 28.58
C VAL A 376 6.33 -6.19 30.07
N ALA A 377 6.32 -5.18 30.95
CA ALA A 377 6.43 -5.41 32.39
C ALA A 377 5.23 -6.21 32.96
N SER A 378 4.01 -5.89 32.48
CA SER A 378 2.77 -6.58 32.87
C SER A 378 2.70 -8.02 32.36
N ALA A 379 3.22 -8.29 31.16
CA ALA A 379 3.25 -9.63 30.58
C ALA A 379 4.31 -10.55 31.21
N LEU A 380 5.38 -9.99 31.78
CA LEU A 380 6.47 -10.74 32.42
C LEU A 380 6.36 -10.87 33.96
N ASP A 381 5.32 -10.28 34.55
CA ASP A 381 5.17 -10.11 36.01
C ASP A 381 6.44 -9.51 36.66
N VAL A 382 6.75 -8.26 36.26
CA VAL A 382 7.84 -7.47 36.81
C VAL A 382 7.45 -6.00 37.01
N GLN A 383 8.15 -5.32 37.91
CA GLN A 383 8.06 -3.86 38.03
C GLN A 383 8.62 -3.18 36.77
N SER A 384 7.99 -2.10 36.30
CA SER A 384 8.40 -1.40 35.08
C SER A 384 9.82 -0.79 35.14
N ASN A 385 10.41 -0.65 36.33
CA ASN A 385 11.81 -0.26 36.53
C ASN A 385 12.82 -1.35 36.11
N LYS A 386 12.37 -2.57 35.80
CA LYS A 386 13.19 -3.66 35.23
C LYS A 386 13.18 -3.72 33.70
N ILE A 387 12.32 -2.93 33.04
CA ILE A 387 12.20 -2.87 31.57
C ILE A 387 12.67 -1.50 31.06
N MET A 388 13.69 -1.49 30.19
CA MET A 388 14.28 -0.26 29.63
C MET A 388 14.00 -0.14 28.14
N CYS A 389 13.09 0.76 27.73
CA CYS A 389 12.74 0.94 26.32
C CYS A 389 13.64 1.99 25.63
N HIS A 390 14.38 1.56 24.61
CA HIS A 390 15.35 2.38 23.88
C HIS A 390 14.89 2.62 22.45
N MET A 391 14.83 3.90 22.05
CA MET A 391 14.45 4.28 20.69
C MET A 391 15.37 5.37 20.14
N LYS A 392 15.97 5.11 18.97
CA LYS A 392 16.97 6.01 18.35
C LYS A 392 16.43 6.80 17.15
N ARG A 393 15.56 6.18 16.36
CA ARG A 393 14.81 6.73 15.21
C ARG A 393 13.70 5.75 14.85
N VAL A 394 12.82 6.15 13.93
CA VAL A 394 11.78 5.30 13.34
C VAL A 394 11.65 5.61 11.85
N GLY A 395 11.64 4.58 11.00
CA GLY A 395 11.58 4.69 9.54
C GLY A 395 10.16 4.87 8.98
N GLY A 396 9.44 5.86 9.52
CA GLY A 396 8.00 6.06 9.28
C GLY A 396 7.14 5.35 10.33
N ALA A 397 5.97 5.92 10.64
CA ALA A 397 5.09 5.45 11.71
C ALA A 397 3.61 5.86 11.51
N PHE A 398 3.36 7.15 11.28
CA PHE A 398 2.06 7.73 10.89
C PHE A 398 0.85 7.41 11.80
N GLY A 399 1.09 6.93 13.03
CA GLY A 399 0.06 6.49 13.98
C GLY A 399 0.05 4.98 14.24
N GLY A 400 0.37 4.15 13.23
CA GLY A 400 0.32 2.69 13.35
C GLY A 400 1.30 2.11 14.37
N LYS A 401 2.46 2.74 14.52
CA LYS A 401 3.45 2.39 15.54
C LYS A 401 3.19 3.02 16.92
N ASN A 402 1.98 3.51 17.20
CA ASN A 402 1.65 4.02 18.54
C ASN A 402 1.46 2.88 19.55
N THR A 403 0.50 1.97 19.28
CA THR A 403 0.11 0.88 20.19
C THR A 403 0.60 -0.50 19.75
N LYS A 404 0.50 -0.87 18.47
CA LYS A 404 0.83 -2.22 17.98
C LYS A 404 2.26 -2.71 18.33
N PRO A 405 3.31 -1.87 18.33
CA PRO A 405 4.66 -2.29 18.77
C PRO A 405 4.72 -2.87 20.18
N SER A 406 3.80 -2.51 21.08
CA SER A 406 3.76 -3.04 22.44
C SER A 406 3.46 -4.54 22.47
N TYR A 407 2.56 -5.04 21.61
CA TYR A 407 2.25 -6.48 21.52
C TYR A 407 3.41 -7.27 20.90
N PHE A 408 4.06 -6.74 19.86
CA PHE A 408 5.24 -7.38 19.26
C PHE A 408 6.42 -7.41 20.24
N ALA A 409 6.57 -6.38 21.08
CA ALA A 409 7.53 -6.35 22.16
C ALA A 409 7.19 -7.36 23.26
N VAL A 410 5.91 -7.53 23.64
CA VAL A 410 5.46 -8.60 24.55
C VAL A 410 5.81 -9.98 23.99
N ALA A 411 5.47 -10.26 22.73
CA ALA A 411 5.77 -11.54 22.09
C ALA A 411 7.28 -11.85 22.08
N ALA A 412 8.11 -10.86 21.71
CA ALA A 412 9.57 -10.99 21.74
C ALA A 412 10.14 -11.09 23.17
N ALA A 413 9.55 -10.42 24.16
CA ALA A 413 10.02 -10.42 25.54
C ALA A 413 9.64 -11.71 26.29
N VAL A 414 8.45 -12.26 26.06
CA VAL A 414 8.06 -13.60 26.57
C VAL A 414 8.98 -14.67 25.97
N ALA A 415 9.28 -14.60 24.67
CA ALA A 415 10.26 -15.48 24.03
C ALA A 415 11.69 -15.30 24.61
N ALA A 416 12.14 -14.07 24.88
CA ALA A 416 13.44 -13.79 25.49
C ALA A 416 13.52 -14.29 26.94
N ASN A 417 12.42 -14.17 27.71
CA ASN A 417 12.30 -14.68 29.06
C ASN A 417 12.34 -16.22 29.09
N LYS A 418 11.55 -16.88 28.24
CA LYS A 418 11.47 -18.36 28.16
C LYS A 418 12.80 -18.99 27.71
N THR A 419 13.51 -18.35 26.76
CA THR A 419 14.77 -18.89 26.20
C THR A 419 16.04 -18.40 26.90
N GLY A 420 15.96 -17.35 27.72
CA GLY A 420 17.13 -16.69 28.32
C GLY A 420 18.07 -16.02 27.31
N ARG A 421 17.65 -15.85 26.04
CA ARG A 421 18.46 -15.33 24.93
C ARG A 421 17.87 -14.02 24.40
N PRO A 422 18.69 -13.12 23.80
CA PRO A 422 18.17 -11.97 23.06
C PRO A 422 17.32 -12.42 21.87
N VAL A 423 16.12 -11.82 21.71
CA VAL A 423 15.17 -12.14 20.65
C VAL A 423 14.92 -10.91 19.78
N ARG A 424 15.02 -11.10 18.46
CA ARG A 424 14.71 -10.08 17.44
C ARG A 424 13.51 -10.51 16.63
N PHE A 425 12.50 -9.65 16.56
CA PHE A 425 11.25 -9.84 15.83
C PHE A 425 11.06 -8.68 14.85
N ILE A 426 10.91 -9.00 13.56
CA ILE A 426 10.70 -8.03 12.47
C ILE A 426 9.68 -8.65 11.51
N LEU A 427 8.59 -7.94 11.22
CA LEU A 427 7.57 -8.39 10.28
C LEU A 427 8.01 -8.18 8.82
N GLU A 428 7.63 -9.11 7.93
CA GLU A 428 7.60 -8.87 6.48
C GLU A 428 6.41 -7.98 6.09
N ARG A 429 6.32 -7.47 4.85
CA ARG A 429 5.33 -6.42 4.49
C ARG A 429 3.89 -6.92 4.51
N ASP A 430 3.68 -8.13 4.02
CA ASP A 430 2.44 -8.89 4.04
C ASP A 430 1.99 -9.18 5.48
N GLU A 431 2.90 -9.63 6.34
CA GLU A 431 2.65 -9.82 7.78
C GLU A 431 2.31 -8.47 8.48
N ASP A 432 3.07 -7.41 8.19
CA ASP A 432 2.93 -6.08 8.78
C ASP A 432 1.57 -5.43 8.45
N MET A 433 1.11 -5.53 7.20
CA MET A 433 -0.22 -5.05 6.79
C MET A 433 -1.34 -5.88 7.45
N LEU A 434 -1.27 -7.22 7.32
CA LEU A 434 -2.31 -8.12 7.83
C LEU A 434 -2.52 -8.05 9.35
N ILE A 435 -1.44 -7.83 10.12
CA ILE A 435 -1.48 -7.87 11.59
C ILE A 435 -1.75 -6.50 12.22
N THR A 436 -1.25 -5.40 11.63
CA THR A 436 -1.21 -4.09 12.34
C THR A 436 -2.49 -3.27 12.24
N GLY A 437 -3.29 -3.46 11.18
CA GLY A 437 -4.51 -2.68 10.94
C GLY A 437 -4.24 -1.23 10.55
N GLY A 438 -5.17 -0.62 9.82
CA GLY A 438 -4.97 0.66 9.16
C GLY A 438 -5.72 1.85 9.77
N ARG A 439 -6.01 2.82 8.92
CA ARG A 439 -7.03 3.86 9.13
C ARG A 439 -8.40 3.20 9.17
N HIS A 440 -9.20 3.59 10.15
CA HIS A 440 -10.60 3.21 10.27
C HIS A 440 -11.43 3.60 9.03
N PRO A 441 -12.05 2.65 8.31
CA PRO A 441 -13.08 2.95 7.32
C PRO A 441 -14.34 3.49 7.99
N PHE A 442 -15.03 4.47 7.39
CA PHE A 442 -16.28 5.05 7.91
C PHE A 442 -17.42 4.94 6.90
N PHE A 443 -18.54 4.40 7.36
CA PHE A 443 -19.87 4.65 6.82
C PHE A 443 -20.45 5.95 7.40
N GLY A 444 -21.28 6.68 6.66
CA GLY A 444 -21.88 7.91 7.16
C GLY A 444 -23.28 8.25 6.64
N LYS A 445 -24.31 7.90 7.43
CA LYS A 445 -25.64 8.55 7.39
C LYS A 445 -25.66 9.79 8.31
N TYR A 446 -24.80 10.76 8.00
CA TYR A 446 -24.58 12.02 8.74
C TYR A 446 -24.51 11.88 10.28
N LYS A 447 -23.66 10.96 10.77
CA LYS A 447 -23.48 10.63 12.19
C LYS A 447 -22.14 9.87 12.42
N VAL A 448 -21.18 10.41 13.20
CA VAL A 448 -19.86 9.79 13.51
C VAL A 448 -19.37 10.13 14.96
N ILE A 449 -18.17 9.68 15.40
CA ILE A 449 -17.66 9.56 16.80
C ILE A 449 -16.79 10.72 17.38
N GLU A 450 -16.57 10.78 18.69
CA GLU A 450 -15.89 11.84 19.49
C GLU A 450 -14.85 12.77 18.81
N TYR A 451 -13.68 12.31 18.37
CA TYR A 451 -12.70 13.21 17.70
C TYR A 451 -13.13 13.66 16.29
N VAL A 452 -13.99 12.87 15.64
CA VAL A 452 -14.59 13.14 14.32
C VAL A 452 -15.68 14.20 14.47
N VAL A 453 -16.56 14.01 15.45
CA VAL A 453 -17.61 14.92 15.97
C VAL A 453 -17.07 16.33 16.19
N LEU A 454 -15.92 16.45 16.86
CA LEU A 454 -15.29 17.73 17.20
C LEU A 454 -14.61 18.44 16.01
N LYS A 455 -14.52 17.82 14.83
CA LYS A 455 -13.88 18.43 13.64
C LYS A 455 -14.74 18.38 12.36
N MET A 456 -15.96 17.86 12.44
CA MET A 456 -16.88 17.71 11.29
C MET A 456 -17.54 19.03 10.84
N ASP A 457 -17.32 20.13 11.55
CA ASP A 457 -17.66 21.47 11.06
C ASP A 457 -16.72 21.94 9.93
N ASN A 458 -15.50 21.38 9.84
CA ASN A 458 -14.41 21.89 9.00
C ASN A 458 -14.37 23.42 9.01
N ALA A 459 -14.55 24.08 7.86
CA ALA A 459 -14.44 25.52 7.69
C ALA A 459 -15.76 26.27 7.92
N TYR A 460 -16.84 25.58 8.34
CA TYR A 460 -18.21 26.02 8.08
C TYR A 460 -19.06 26.28 9.34
N LYS A 461 -19.75 27.43 9.35
CA LYS A 461 -20.60 27.89 10.45
C LYS A 461 -22.04 27.42 10.27
N ILE A 462 -22.34 26.19 10.69
CA ILE A 462 -23.70 25.65 10.64
C ILE A 462 -24.47 26.05 11.92
N PRO A 463 -25.58 26.82 11.84
CA PRO A 463 -26.27 27.32 13.03
C PRO A 463 -26.97 26.21 13.84
N ASN A 464 -27.64 25.29 13.14
CA ASN A 464 -28.32 24.12 13.72
C ASN A 464 -27.56 22.87 13.27
N PHE A 465 -26.75 22.29 14.17
CA PHE A 465 -25.80 21.22 13.85
C PHE A 465 -25.87 20.10 14.89
N ARG A 466 -26.01 18.84 14.45
CA ARG A 466 -26.05 17.67 15.32
C ARG A 466 -25.34 16.51 14.65
N VAL A 467 -24.32 15.98 15.31
CA VAL A 467 -23.59 14.78 14.90
C VAL A 467 -23.48 13.85 16.11
N ARG A 468 -23.76 12.56 15.91
CA ARG A 468 -23.65 11.51 16.92
C ARG A 468 -23.06 10.25 16.29
N GLY A 469 -22.40 9.35 17.02
CA GLY A 469 -21.93 8.11 16.38
C GLY A 469 -21.29 7.09 17.32
N HIS A 470 -20.98 5.94 16.74
CA HIS A 470 -20.55 4.70 17.40
C HIS A 470 -19.29 4.16 16.72
N ALA A 471 -18.42 3.51 17.49
CA ALA A 471 -17.35 2.69 16.93
C ALA A 471 -17.90 1.26 16.77
N CYS A 472 -17.91 0.74 15.55
CA CYS A 472 -18.45 -0.59 15.25
C CYS A 472 -17.38 -1.67 15.50
N LYS A 473 -17.79 -2.83 16.06
CA LYS A 473 -16.91 -3.97 16.30
C LYS A 473 -17.18 -5.06 15.25
N THR A 474 -16.15 -5.40 14.48
CA THR A 474 -16.14 -6.43 13.42
C THR A 474 -15.01 -7.44 13.65
N HIS A 475 -15.00 -8.53 12.87
CA HIS A 475 -13.99 -9.60 12.91
C HIS A 475 -12.85 -9.35 11.92
N LEU A 476 -12.35 -8.11 11.90
CA LEU A 476 -11.26 -7.63 11.06
C LEU A 476 -10.09 -7.13 11.95
N PRO A 477 -8.85 -7.04 11.42
CA PRO A 477 -7.71 -6.51 12.16
C PRO A 477 -8.02 -5.16 12.83
N SER A 478 -7.66 -5.05 14.11
CA SER A 478 -7.97 -3.91 14.97
C SER A 478 -7.26 -2.64 14.48
N ASN A 479 -7.98 -1.85 13.67
CA ASN A 479 -7.56 -0.56 13.13
C ASN A 479 -7.11 0.41 14.23
N THR A 480 -6.23 1.34 13.88
CA THR A 480 -5.54 2.18 14.87
C THR A 480 -5.46 3.65 14.45
N ALA A 481 -4.68 4.45 15.18
CA ALA A 481 -4.42 5.84 14.86
C ALA A 481 -3.77 5.97 13.48
N PHE A 482 -4.23 6.93 12.69
CA PHE A 482 -3.60 7.31 11.43
C PHE A 482 -3.58 8.84 11.34
N ARG A 483 -2.46 9.40 10.86
CA ARG A 483 -2.27 10.81 10.51
C ARG A 483 -3.56 11.50 10.03
N GLY A 484 -3.97 12.52 10.78
CA GLY A 484 -5.24 13.24 10.66
C GLY A 484 -6.26 12.88 11.75
N PHE A 485 -6.11 11.73 12.42
CA PHE A 485 -6.91 11.26 13.56
C PHE A 485 -8.44 11.44 13.37
N GLY A 486 -8.97 10.83 12.31
CA GLY A 486 -10.39 10.89 11.95
C GLY A 486 -10.83 12.14 11.17
N PHE A 487 -10.04 13.23 11.17
CA PHE A 487 -10.35 14.45 10.41
C PHE A 487 -10.46 14.25 8.89
N PRO A 488 -9.57 13.49 8.22
CA PRO A 488 -9.69 13.22 6.78
C PRO A 488 -11.08 12.68 6.42
N GLN A 489 -11.61 11.79 7.25
CA GLN A 489 -12.93 11.22 7.07
C GLN A 489 -14.06 12.21 7.40
N SER A 490 -14.07 12.90 8.56
CA SER A 490 -15.15 13.87 8.87
C SER A 490 -15.24 15.01 7.87
N ALA A 491 -14.09 15.58 7.50
CA ALA A 491 -14.06 16.72 6.62
C ALA A 491 -14.45 16.33 5.18
N LEU A 492 -14.19 15.09 4.74
CA LEU A 492 -14.72 14.58 3.47
C LEU A 492 -16.26 14.51 3.47
N PHE A 493 -16.89 14.02 4.55
CA PHE A 493 -18.36 14.08 4.69
C PHE A 493 -18.88 15.52 4.65
N ALA A 494 -18.18 16.46 5.28
CA ALA A 494 -18.54 17.88 5.27
C ALA A 494 -18.48 18.51 3.87
N GLU A 495 -17.44 18.21 3.11
CA GLU A 495 -17.34 18.65 1.71
C GLU A 495 -18.37 17.97 0.81
N SER A 496 -18.72 16.71 1.07
CA SER A 496 -19.69 15.97 0.25
C SER A 496 -21.12 16.48 0.42
N TYR A 497 -21.59 16.85 1.61
CA TYR A 497 -22.92 17.48 1.73
C TYR A 497 -22.94 18.90 1.15
N LEU A 498 -21.86 19.69 1.26
CA LEU A 498 -21.79 20.99 0.57
C LEU A 498 -21.71 20.83 -0.95
N ALA A 499 -21.10 19.75 -1.45
CA ALA A 499 -21.11 19.42 -2.87
C ALA A 499 -22.51 19.01 -3.35
N ALA A 500 -23.29 18.31 -2.52
CA ALA A 500 -24.70 18.03 -2.81
C ALA A 500 -25.54 19.32 -2.84
N VAL A 501 -25.42 20.19 -1.83
CA VAL A 501 -26.11 21.50 -1.78
C VAL A 501 -25.77 22.38 -2.99
N ALA A 502 -24.50 22.45 -3.40
CA ALA A 502 -24.08 23.18 -4.59
C ALA A 502 -24.68 22.60 -5.89
N THR A 503 -24.76 21.28 -5.99
CA THR A 503 -25.39 20.60 -7.13
C THR A 503 -26.89 20.91 -7.20
N GLN A 504 -27.58 20.79 -6.06
CA GLN A 504 -29.03 20.99 -5.94
C GLN A 504 -29.44 22.46 -6.19
N THR A 505 -28.72 23.41 -5.61
CA THR A 505 -28.99 24.85 -5.79
C THR A 505 -28.48 25.42 -7.13
N GLY A 506 -27.76 24.62 -7.93
CA GLY A 506 -27.07 25.07 -9.15
C GLY A 506 -25.96 26.11 -8.90
N LEU A 507 -25.61 26.40 -7.65
CA LEU A 507 -24.60 27.39 -7.29
C LEU A 507 -23.18 26.84 -7.48
N PRO A 508 -22.20 27.68 -7.90
CA PRO A 508 -20.81 27.26 -7.96
C PRO A 508 -20.31 26.70 -6.61
N HIS A 509 -19.68 25.53 -6.63
CA HIS A 509 -19.17 24.85 -5.44
C HIS A 509 -18.31 25.74 -4.54
N GLU A 510 -17.46 26.59 -5.12
CA GLU A 510 -16.65 27.55 -4.37
C GLU A 510 -17.48 28.63 -3.67
N LYS A 511 -18.65 28.99 -4.19
CA LYS A 511 -19.55 30.00 -3.60
C LYS A 511 -20.36 29.44 -2.44
N VAL A 512 -20.87 28.20 -2.55
CA VAL A 512 -21.53 27.53 -1.41
C VAL A 512 -20.57 27.38 -0.23
N ARG A 513 -19.30 27.06 -0.49
CA ARG A 513 -18.24 27.05 0.54
C ARG A 513 -18.01 28.43 1.14
N GLU A 514 -17.85 29.45 0.31
CA GLU A 514 -17.57 30.83 0.76
C GLU A 514 -18.69 31.43 1.63
N LEU A 515 -19.95 31.17 1.26
CA LEU A 515 -21.16 31.58 1.99
C LEU A 515 -21.27 30.92 3.38
N ASN A 516 -20.92 29.64 3.49
CA ASN A 516 -20.99 28.90 4.75
C ASN A 516 -19.73 29.05 5.64
N MET A 517 -18.64 29.62 5.12
CA MET A 517 -17.35 29.66 5.81
C MET A 517 -17.34 30.65 6.99
N TYR A 518 -16.82 30.22 8.14
CA TYR A 518 -16.67 31.02 9.37
C TYR A 518 -16.06 32.41 9.13
N GLU A 519 -16.55 33.41 9.86
CA GLU A 519 -16.14 34.82 9.76
C GLU A 519 -15.78 35.41 11.12
N GLY A 520 -14.76 36.29 11.14
CA GLY A 520 -14.29 37.01 12.33
C GLY A 520 -13.98 36.11 13.52
N ILE A 521 -14.20 36.62 14.73
CA ILE A 521 -14.28 35.80 15.94
C ILE A 521 -15.56 34.97 15.84
N SER A 522 -15.43 33.64 15.95
CA SER A 522 -16.53 32.69 15.83
C SER A 522 -16.37 31.54 16.82
N VAL A 523 -17.50 30.87 17.11
CA VAL A 523 -17.59 29.79 18.08
C VAL A 523 -17.93 28.47 17.38
N THR A 524 -17.25 27.38 17.74
CA THR A 524 -17.46 26.03 17.20
C THR A 524 -18.71 25.35 17.79
N PRO A 525 -19.23 24.25 17.19
CA PRO A 525 -20.36 23.52 17.78
C PRO A 525 -20.11 23.03 19.21
N PHE A 526 -18.84 22.78 19.55
CA PHE A 526 -18.37 22.37 20.88
C PHE A 526 -17.88 23.53 21.76
N LYS A 527 -18.23 24.78 21.39
CA LYS A 527 -18.10 26.00 22.22
C LYS A 527 -16.65 26.50 22.46
N GLU A 528 -15.72 26.15 21.58
CA GLU A 528 -14.41 26.81 21.49
C GLU A 528 -14.53 28.10 20.65
N GLU A 529 -13.93 29.20 21.10
CA GLU A 529 -13.83 30.46 20.35
C GLU A 529 -12.52 30.53 19.56
N PHE A 530 -12.58 31.01 18.30
CA PHE A 530 -11.40 31.21 17.45
C PHE A 530 -11.59 32.36 16.44
N ASP A 531 -10.49 32.92 15.94
CA ASP A 531 -10.49 33.89 14.84
C ASP A 531 -10.34 33.20 13.46
N ALA A 532 -11.33 33.39 12.59
CA ALA A 532 -11.37 32.88 11.24
C ALA A 532 -10.69 33.80 10.19
N ALA A 533 -10.13 34.95 10.56
CA ALA A 533 -9.50 35.88 9.61
C ALA A 533 -8.41 35.21 8.77
N ASN A 534 -7.55 34.38 9.38
CA ASN A 534 -6.50 33.66 8.65
C ASN A 534 -7.02 32.52 7.76
N LEU A 535 -8.19 31.93 8.07
CA LEU A 535 -8.88 30.96 7.20
C LEU A 535 -9.36 31.65 5.92
N LYS A 536 -10.07 32.79 6.04
CA LYS A 536 -10.51 33.59 4.89
C LYS A 536 -9.33 34.20 4.11
N ARG A 537 -8.18 34.48 4.74
CA ARG A 537 -6.93 34.83 4.04
C ARG A 537 -6.37 33.68 3.21
N CYS A 538 -6.20 32.48 3.79
CA CYS A 538 -5.73 31.31 3.04
C CYS A 538 -6.60 31.03 1.82
N TRP A 539 -7.92 31.11 1.96
CA TRP A 539 -8.89 30.97 0.86
C TRP A 539 -8.65 31.99 -0.26
N LYS A 540 -8.59 33.29 0.07
CA LYS A 540 -8.38 34.37 -0.92
C LYS A 540 -7.01 34.31 -1.58
N GLU A 541 -5.95 34.07 -0.81
CA GLU A 541 -4.59 33.94 -1.35
C GLU A 541 -4.48 32.69 -2.24
N CYS A 542 -5.14 31.57 -1.91
CA CYS A 542 -5.18 30.36 -2.74
C CYS A 542 -5.96 30.58 -4.06
N LEU A 543 -7.15 31.18 -4.02
CA LEU A 543 -7.93 31.53 -5.23
C LEU A 543 -7.12 32.38 -6.21
N ALA A 544 -6.38 33.38 -5.69
CA ALA A 544 -5.54 34.26 -6.50
C ALA A 544 -4.29 33.53 -7.04
N LYS A 545 -3.49 32.91 -6.16
CA LYS A 545 -2.23 32.24 -6.52
C LYS A 545 -2.40 31.03 -7.44
N SER A 546 -3.58 30.40 -7.42
CA SER A 546 -3.91 29.26 -8.29
C SER A 546 -4.63 29.66 -9.58
N GLU A 547 -4.90 30.96 -9.81
CA GLU A 547 -5.66 31.50 -10.95
C GLU A 547 -7.02 30.81 -11.16
N TYR A 548 -7.68 30.43 -10.06
CA TYR A 548 -8.77 29.44 -10.04
C TYR A 548 -9.86 29.70 -11.09
N TYR A 549 -10.39 30.92 -11.17
CA TYR A 549 -11.48 31.28 -12.09
C TYR A 549 -11.05 31.23 -13.58
N SER A 550 -9.81 31.63 -13.90
CA SER A 550 -9.28 31.56 -15.28
C SER A 550 -9.14 30.10 -15.74
N ARG A 551 -8.62 29.25 -14.85
CA ARG A 551 -8.48 27.81 -15.09
C ARG A 551 -9.82 27.09 -15.12
N LYS A 552 -10.82 27.55 -14.36
CA LYS A 552 -12.20 27.03 -14.40
C LYS A 552 -12.85 27.24 -15.77
N THR A 553 -12.81 28.46 -16.31
CA THR A 553 -13.24 28.73 -17.70
C THR A 553 -12.49 27.86 -18.71
N SER A 554 -11.18 27.65 -18.51
CA SER A 554 -10.34 26.79 -19.37
C SER A 554 -10.69 25.30 -19.27
N VAL A 555 -11.18 24.84 -18.12
CA VAL A 555 -11.69 23.48 -17.89
C VAL A 555 -13.06 23.29 -18.54
N GLU A 556 -13.97 24.25 -18.37
CA GLU A 556 -15.28 24.25 -19.01
C GLU A 556 -15.16 24.22 -20.54
N GLU A 557 -14.25 25.01 -21.13
CA GLU A 557 -14.02 25.03 -22.57
C GLU A 557 -13.38 23.73 -23.08
N PHE A 558 -12.37 23.18 -22.37
CA PHE A 558 -11.83 21.86 -22.68
C PHE A 558 -12.92 20.77 -22.65
N ASN A 559 -13.85 20.85 -21.70
CA ASN A 559 -14.93 19.89 -21.52
C ASN A 559 -15.96 19.94 -22.66
N LYS A 560 -16.24 21.10 -23.26
CA LYS A 560 -17.10 21.21 -24.47
C LYS A 560 -16.45 20.54 -25.68
N GLN A 561 -15.12 20.57 -25.76
CA GLN A 561 -14.35 20.10 -26.92
C GLN A 561 -14.00 18.60 -26.87
N ASN A 562 -14.19 17.92 -25.73
CA ASN A 562 -13.69 16.56 -25.50
C ASN A 562 -14.74 15.63 -24.86
N TYR A 563 -15.45 14.82 -25.65
CA TYR A 563 -16.49 13.89 -25.15
C TYR A 563 -15.93 12.73 -24.29
N TRP A 564 -14.78 12.18 -24.68
CA TRP A 564 -14.17 11.00 -24.02
C TRP A 564 -13.13 11.34 -22.94
N LYS A 565 -12.84 12.62 -22.71
CA LYS A 565 -11.87 13.10 -21.70
C LYS A 565 -12.37 14.40 -21.09
N LYS A 566 -12.67 14.41 -19.80
CA LYS A 566 -12.99 15.65 -19.07
C LYS A 566 -11.83 16.06 -18.15
N LYS A 567 -11.81 17.34 -17.81
CA LYS A 567 -11.09 17.91 -16.67
C LYS A 567 -12.12 18.37 -15.64
N GLY A 568 -11.67 18.57 -14.41
CA GLY A 568 -12.43 19.25 -13.38
C GLY A 568 -11.48 20.03 -12.47
N ILE A 569 -12.01 20.94 -11.67
CA ILE A 569 -11.22 21.81 -10.78
C ILE A 569 -11.97 22.08 -9.48
N ALA A 570 -11.29 21.85 -8.35
CA ALA A 570 -11.85 22.10 -7.03
C ALA A 570 -10.87 22.87 -6.14
N ILE A 571 -11.42 23.60 -5.19
CA ILE A 571 -10.71 24.30 -4.12
C ILE A 571 -11.44 24.04 -2.79
N ILE A 572 -10.69 23.64 -1.77
CA ILE A 572 -11.19 23.12 -0.50
C ILE A 572 -10.56 23.92 0.66
N PRO A 573 -11.36 24.54 1.54
CA PRO A 573 -10.87 25.20 2.75
C PRO A 573 -10.66 24.20 3.90
N MET A 574 -9.85 24.56 4.90
CA MET A 574 -9.55 23.66 6.02
C MET A 574 -9.40 24.40 7.35
N LYS A 575 -10.12 23.95 8.38
CA LYS A 575 -9.81 24.22 9.80
C LYS A 575 -9.39 22.92 10.48
N PHE A 576 -8.12 22.80 10.86
CA PHE A 576 -7.60 21.68 11.64
C PHE A 576 -7.18 22.14 13.05
N SER A 577 -7.78 21.55 14.09
CA SER A 577 -7.41 21.78 15.48
C SER A 577 -6.36 20.77 15.97
N VAL A 578 -5.45 21.22 16.83
CA VAL A 578 -4.27 20.48 17.31
C VAL A 578 -4.27 20.48 18.84
N GLY A 579 -4.35 19.31 19.47
CA GLY A 579 -4.30 19.15 20.92
C GLY A 579 -4.61 17.73 21.38
N TYR A 580 -4.19 17.40 22.61
CA TYR A 580 -4.55 16.19 23.33
C TYR A 580 -5.35 16.59 24.58
N ASN A 581 -6.20 15.70 25.09
CA ASN A 581 -7.02 15.97 26.29
C ASN A 581 -6.19 16.00 27.60
N THR A 582 -4.88 15.72 27.55
CA THR A 582 -3.95 15.79 28.69
C THR A 582 -2.70 16.58 28.32
N THR A 583 -2.36 17.56 29.16
CA THR A 583 -1.26 18.51 28.93
C THR A 583 0.06 17.99 29.51
N TYR A 584 1.13 17.98 28.70
CA TYR A 584 2.49 17.68 29.17
C TYR A 584 3.44 18.84 28.87
N TYR A 585 4.11 19.36 29.90
CA TYR A 585 5.00 20.52 29.81
C TYR A 585 6.45 20.09 29.58
N HIS A 586 6.97 20.30 28.38
CA HIS A 586 8.37 20.00 28.01
C HIS A 586 9.20 21.24 27.61
N GLN A 587 8.59 22.43 27.61
CA GLN A 587 9.18 23.64 27.02
C GLN A 587 10.45 24.13 27.72
N ASP A 588 10.58 23.92 29.03
CA ASP A 588 11.70 24.41 29.84
C ASP A 588 13.04 23.74 29.47
N ALA A 589 13.06 22.39 29.43
CA ALA A 589 14.22 21.62 29.00
C ALA A 589 14.70 22.00 27.58
N CYS A 590 13.76 22.26 26.66
CA CYS A 590 14.07 22.69 25.30
C CYS A 590 14.73 24.07 25.25
N GLN A 591 14.38 25.02 26.12
CA GLN A 591 15.02 26.34 26.17
C GLN A 591 16.48 26.25 26.65
N ILE A 592 16.73 25.44 27.68
CA ILE A 592 18.09 25.20 28.22
C ILE A 592 18.98 24.55 27.15
N LEU A 593 18.46 23.61 26.37
CA LEU A 593 19.19 22.95 25.29
C LEU A 593 19.40 23.86 24.07
N ARG A 594 18.38 24.62 23.63
CA ARG A 594 18.52 25.55 22.49
C ARG A 594 19.67 26.55 22.72
N LYS A 595 19.72 27.14 23.91
CA LYS A 595 20.76 28.13 24.30
C LYS A 595 22.19 27.57 24.27
N ARG A 596 22.35 26.23 24.24
CA ARG A 596 23.64 25.52 24.08
C ARG A 596 23.92 25.09 22.63
N LEU A 597 22.89 25.02 21.78
CA LEU A 597 22.94 24.52 20.39
C LEU A 597 22.91 25.62 19.32
N GLU A 598 22.65 26.88 19.69
CA GLU A 598 22.64 28.05 18.80
C GLU A 598 23.84 28.10 17.80
N PRO A 599 25.11 27.81 18.20
CA PRO A 599 26.26 27.81 17.28
C PRO A 599 26.28 26.67 16.24
N ILE A 600 25.45 25.64 16.43
CA ILE A 600 25.33 24.46 15.54
C ILE A 600 24.17 24.65 14.57
N ILE A 601 23.05 25.22 15.04
CA ILE A 601 21.85 25.51 14.25
C ILE A 601 22.17 26.43 13.06
N GLN A 602 23.06 27.40 13.25
CA GLN A 602 23.54 28.31 12.19
C GLN A 602 24.32 27.62 11.04
N LYS A 603 24.56 26.30 11.11
CA LYS A 603 25.49 25.59 10.22
C LYS A 603 24.84 24.62 9.22
N ASN A 604 23.53 24.33 9.37
CA ASN A 604 22.73 23.66 8.34
C ASN A 604 21.22 23.92 8.58
N PRO A 605 20.59 24.93 7.93
CA PRO A 605 19.21 25.33 8.22
C PRO A 605 18.15 24.67 7.33
N GLU A 606 18.54 23.90 6.30
CA GLU A 606 17.65 23.53 5.19
C GLU A 606 16.86 22.22 5.44
N GLY A 607 15.85 22.31 6.31
CA GLY A 607 14.67 21.45 6.29
C GLY A 607 13.42 22.33 6.25
N LYS A 608 12.51 22.11 5.32
CA LYS A 608 11.36 23.02 5.09
C LYS A 608 10.09 22.49 5.74
N TRP A 609 9.15 23.38 6.02
CA TRP A 609 7.82 22.96 6.52
C TRP A 609 6.92 22.50 5.38
N GLU A 610 7.18 23.03 4.18
CA GLU A 610 6.59 22.65 2.91
C GLU A 610 6.69 21.13 2.67
N ASP A 611 7.86 20.52 2.90
CA ASP A 611 8.11 19.07 2.78
C ASP A 611 7.05 18.21 3.55
N TRP A 612 6.63 18.67 4.73
CA TRP A 612 5.64 17.99 5.57
C TRP A 612 4.20 18.17 5.07
N ILE A 613 3.92 19.29 4.41
CA ILE A 613 2.63 19.59 3.77
C ILE A 613 2.51 18.74 2.51
N GLU A 614 3.56 18.68 1.67
CA GLU A 614 3.63 17.87 0.46
C GLU A 614 3.45 16.39 0.77
N GLY A 615 4.27 15.84 1.68
CA GLY A 615 4.14 14.45 2.14
C GLY A 615 2.85 14.16 2.92
N GLY A 616 2.14 15.19 3.40
CA GLY A 616 0.79 15.06 3.96
C GLY A 616 -0.27 14.98 2.87
N PHE A 617 -0.22 15.92 1.93
CA PHE A 617 -1.13 16.03 0.79
C PHE A 617 -1.12 14.77 -0.07
N ILE A 618 0.05 14.25 -0.43
CA ILE A 618 0.17 13.03 -1.26
C ILE A 618 -0.40 11.80 -0.53
N GLN A 619 -0.18 11.67 0.78
CA GLN A 619 -0.81 10.61 1.60
C GLN A 619 -2.35 10.77 1.71
N GLY A 620 -2.85 11.99 1.48
CA GLY A 620 -4.26 12.27 1.28
C GLY A 620 -4.75 11.89 -0.13
N VAL A 621 -4.01 12.24 -1.19
CA VAL A 621 -4.35 11.84 -2.57
C VAL A 621 -4.52 10.32 -2.66
N GLY A 622 -3.56 9.57 -2.09
CA GLY A 622 -3.63 8.12 -1.97
C GLY A 622 -4.97 7.64 -1.39
N LEU A 623 -5.27 8.04 -0.15
CA LEU A 623 -6.53 7.76 0.57
C LEU A 623 -7.79 8.02 -0.26
N TYR A 624 -7.82 9.12 -1.03
CA TYR A 624 -9.02 9.53 -1.73
C TYR A 624 -9.13 9.05 -3.19
N THR A 625 -8.09 8.48 -3.81
CA THR A 625 -8.14 8.12 -5.25
C THR A 625 -7.55 6.75 -5.63
N MET A 626 -6.72 6.10 -4.81
CA MET A 626 -6.02 4.87 -5.25
C MET A 626 -5.63 3.86 -4.16
N GLU A 627 -5.47 4.28 -2.91
CA GLU A 627 -5.17 3.36 -1.80
C GLU A 627 -6.44 2.64 -1.37
N GLU A 628 -6.61 1.40 -1.83
CA GLU A 628 -7.80 0.57 -1.58
C GLU A 628 -7.41 -0.72 -0.84
N ILE A 629 -8.21 -1.10 0.16
CA ILE A 629 -8.08 -2.38 0.86
C ILE A 629 -9.29 -3.24 0.52
N GLN A 630 -9.06 -4.44 -0.03
CA GLN A 630 -10.11 -5.37 -0.43
C GLN A 630 -10.05 -6.66 0.41
N PHE A 631 -11.22 -7.11 0.87
CA PHE A 631 -11.39 -8.32 1.69
C PHE A 631 -12.27 -9.33 0.97
N SER A 632 -12.00 -10.62 1.14
CA SER A 632 -12.92 -11.69 0.76
C SER A 632 -14.20 -11.65 1.63
N PRO A 633 -15.28 -12.33 1.24
CA PRO A 633 -16.47 -12.52 2.09
C PRO A 633 -16.19 -13.28 3.40
N GLU A 634 -14.99 -13.85 3.57
CA GLU A 634 -14.52 -14.53 4.79
C GLU A 634 -13.68 -13.60 5.69
N GLY A 635 -13.37 -12.38 5.24
CA GLY A 635 -12.48 -11.45 5.95
C GLY A 635 -10.99 -11.63 5.65
N GLU A 636 -10.61 -12.41 4.64
CA GLU A 636 -9.21 -12.48 4.19
C GLU A 636 -8.83 -11.21 3.41
N GLN A 637 -7.77 -10.51 3.82
CA GLN A 637 -7.26 -9.34 3.08
C GLN A 637 -6.50 -9.79 1.82
N TYR A 638 -7.01 -9.44 0.64
CA TYR A 638 -6.34 -9.76 -0.64
C TYR A 638 -5.30 -8.72 -1.04
N THR A 639 -5.47 -7.47 -0.61
CA THR A 639 -4.55 -6.36 -0.90
C THR A 639 -3.40 -6.32 0.12
N LEU A 640 -2.56 -7.36 0.09
CA LEU A 640 -1.31 -7.44 0.84
C LEU A 640 -0.11 -7.17 -0.09
N GLY A 641 0.94 -6.54 0.44
CA GLY A 641 2.15 -6.21 -0.34
C GLY A 641 2.01 -5.04 -1.33
N PRO A 642 3.14 -4.48 -1.83
CA PRO A 642 3.15 -3.38 -2.81
C PRO A 642 2.70 -3.81 -4.22
N ASP A 643 2.63 -5.11 -4.48
CA ASP A 643 2.19 -5.71 -5.72
C ASP A 643 0.65 -5.71 -5.84
N ALA A 644 -0.09 -5.78 -4.73
CA ALA A 644 -1.53 -5.52 -4.69
C ALA A 644 -1.89 -4.10 -4.22
N TYR A 645 -1.43 -3.66 -3.04
CA TYR A 645 -1.75 -2.34 -2.48
C TYR A 645 -0.92 -1.21 -3.11
N LYS A 646 -1.56 -0.10 -3.50
CA LYS A 646 -0.94 0.98 -4.29
C LYS A 646 -0.92 2.32 -3.56
N ILE A 647 0.20 2.60 -2.89
CA ILE A 647 0.55 3.97 -2.48
C ILE A 647 0.90 4.84 -3.70
N PRO A 648 0.73 6.18 -3.64
CA PRO A 648 1.16 7.09 -4.70
C PRO A 648 2.65 6.98 -5.05
N ALA A 649 2.95 6.91 -6.35
CA ALA A 649 4.28 6.92 -6.93
C ALA A 649 4.59 8.27 -7.60
N VAL A 650 5.79 8.38 -8.19
CA VAL A 650 6.26 9.60 -8.87
C VAL A 650 5.44 9.99 -10.12
N CYS A 651 4.60 9.09 -10.64
CA CYS A 651 3.66 9.38 -11.73
C CYS A 651 2.32 9.97 -11.25
N ASP A 652 2.04 9.91 -9.94
CA ASP A 652 0.73 10.24 -9.36
C ASP A 652 0.77 11.59 -8.60
N ILE A 653 1.96 12.17 -8.42
CA ILE A 653 2.13 13.53 -7.88
C ILE A 653 1.69 14.57 -8.92
N PRO A 654 1.13 15.73 -8.52
CA PRO A 654 0.80 16.79 -9.47
C PRO A 654 2.06 17.32 -10.18
N GLU A 655 2.05 17.34 -11.52
CA GLU A 655 3.14 17.89 -12.36
C GLU A 655 3.51 19.34 -11.98
N GLN A 656 2.53 20.11 -11.52
CA GLN A 656 2.72 21.44 -10.92
C GLN A 656 2.16 21.45 -9.50
N PHE A 657 3.03 21.18 -8.52
CA PHE A 657 2.70 21.29 -7.10
C PHE A 657 3.31 22.58 -6.52
N ASN A 658 2.46 23.46 -5.97
CA ASN A 658 2.87 24.75 -5.41
C ASN A 658 2.36 24.89 -3.98
N VAL A 659 3.27 25.02 -3.01
CA VAL A 659 2.96 25.23 -1.58
C VAL A 659 3.38 26.63 -1.17
N TYR A 660 2.53 27.30 -0.37
CA TYR A 660 2.82 28.63 0.19
C TYR A 660 2.43 28.67 1.66
N LEU A 661 3.31 29.21 2.50
CA LEU A 661 3.02 29.48 3.91
C LEU A 661 2.43 30.90 4.05
N LEU A 662 1.38 31.06 4.86
CA LEU A 662 0.69 32.33 5.05
C LEU A 662 1.59 33.31 5.84
N PRO A 663 1.99 34.48 5.28
CA PRO A 663 2.90 35.40 5.96
C PRO A 663 2.19 36.22 7.04
N ASN A 664 3.00 36.78 7.94
CA ASN A 664 2.60 37.78 8.95
C ASN A 664 1.46 37.31 9.86
N THR A 665 1.60 36.13 10.46
CA THR A 665 0.69 35.60 11.49
C THR A 665 1.44 35.30 12.78
N GLN A 666 0.83 35.58 13.93
CA GLN A 666 1.33 35.17 15.24
C GLN A 666 0.48 34.03 15.83
N ASN A 667 1.04 33.31 16.79
CA ASN A 667 0.34 32.29 17.57
C ASN A 667 0.91 32.28 19.01
N PRO A 668 0.50 33.21 19.89
CA PRO A 668 1.12 33.37 21.22
C PRO A 668 0.97 32.14 22.13
N LEU A 669 0.04 31.23 21.82
CA LEU A 669 -0.20 29.97 22.54
C LEU A 669 0.88 28.90 22.27
N ALA A 670 1.71 29.06 21.25
CA ALA A 670 2.69 28.06 20.82
C ALA A 670 4.12 28.59 20.81
N ILE A 671 5.07 27.68 21.00
CA ILE A 671 6.50 28.01 21.02
C ILE A 671 6.92 28.75 19.76
N TYR A 672 7.49 29.95 19.93
CA TYR A 672 7.91 30.87 18.87
C TYR A 672 6.83 31.17 17.80
N SER A 673 5.54 31.20 18.16
CA SER A 673 4.41 31.38 17.23
C SER A 673 4.30 30.33 16.11
N SER A 674 4.89 29.15 16.32
CA SER A 674 4.73 28.01 15.41
C SER A 674 3.30 27.41 15.42
N LYS A 675 3.02 26.51 14.48
CA LYS A 675 1.82 25.65 14.47
C LYS A 675 2.20 24.23 14.11
N GLY A 676 1.59 23.24 14.77
CA GLY A 676 1.78 21.83 14.45
C GLY A 676 1.07 21.47 13.14
N MET A 677 1.79 21.44 12.02
CA MET A 677 1.21 21.17 10.70
C MET A 677 1.30 19.70 10.26
N GLY A 678 1.92 18.83 11.07
CA GLY A 678 2.28 17.46 10.68
C GLY A 678 1.14 16.61 10.13
N GLU A 679 -0.08 16.77 10.62
CA GLU A 679 -1.27 16.03 10.16
C GLU A 679 -2.12 16.77 9.13
N ALA A 680 -2.03 18.09 9.06
CA ALA A 680 -3.01 18.94 8.39
C ALA A 680 -3.07 18.71 6.86
N GLY A 681 -1.94 18.41 6.22
CA GLY A 681 -1.88 18.21 4.77
C GLY A 681 -2.78 17.08 4.24
N VAL A 682 -3.07 16.06 5.05
CA VAL A 682 -3.80 14.85 4.60
C VAL A 682 -5.21 15.17 4.11
N PHE A 683 -5.93 16.09 4.74
CA PHE A 683 -7.28 16.43 4.26
C PHE A 683 -7.26 17.19 2.93
N LEU A 684 -6.23 18.01 2.67
CA LEU A 684 -6.15 18.83 1.44
C LEU A 684 -6.04 17.98 0.16
N GLY A 685 -5.60 16.73 0.25
CA GLY A 685 -5.62 15.78 -0.88
C GLY A 685 -7.04 15.54 -1.45
N SER A 686 -8.10 15.80 -0.67
CA SER A 686 -9.49 15.70 -1.13
C SER A 686 -9.84 16.68 -2.25
N SER A 687 -9.02 17.73 -2.45
CA SER A 687 -9.13 18.60 -3.62
C SER A 687 -9.01 17.85 -4.95
N VAL A 688 -8.23 16.76 -4.99
CA VAL A 688 -8.13 15.88 -6.17
C VAL A 688 -9.42 15.06 -6.35
N PHE A 689 -9.96 14.50 -5.27
CA PHE A 689 -11.26 13.80 -5.29
C PHE A 689 -12.39 14.70 -5.80
N PHE A 690 -12.48 15.95 -5.32
CA PHE A 690 -13.51 16.87 -5.79
C PHE A 690 -13.26 17.41 -7.20
N ALA A 691 -12.01 17.53 -7.65
CA ALA A 691 -11.70 17.83 -9.06
C ALA A 691 -12.07 16.66 -9.99
N LEU A 692 -11.90 15.41 -9.54
CA LEU A 692 -12.37 14.23 -10.24
C LEU A 692 -13.91 14.15 -10.25
N ARG A 693 -14.59 14.47 -9.13
CA ARG A 693 -16.06 14.59 -9.08
C ARG A 693 -16.57 15.64 -10.07
N ASP A 694 -15.92 16.79 -10.17
CA ASP A 694 -16.26 17.86 -11.12
C ASP A 694 -16.11 17.39 -12.59
N ALA A 695 -15.05 16.65 -12.91
CA ALA A 695 -14.89 16.01 -14.20
C ALA A 695 -16.01 14.98 -14.51
N VAL A 696 -16.40 14.17 -13.52
CA VAL A 696 -17.52 13.22 -13.62
C VAL A 696 -18.86 13.96 -13.80
N ALA A 697 -19.09 15.07 -13.09
CA ALA A 697 -20.28 15.89 -13.25
C ALA A 697 -20.39 16.44 -14.68
N ALA A 698 -19.28 16.89 -15.27
CA ALA A 698 -19.22 17.32 -16.66
C ALA A 698 -19.54 16.18 -17.66
N VAL A 699 -19.08 14.95 -17.42
CA VAL A 699 -19.51 13.77 -18.21
C VAL A 699 -21.01 13.53 -18.08
N ARG A 700 -21.54 13.55 -16.87
CA ARG A 700 -22.95 13.21 -16.59
C ARG A 700 -23.90 14.23 -17.20
N LYS A 701 -23.60 15.52 -17.07
CA LYS A 701 -24.36 16.63 -17.65
C LYS A 701 -24.41 16.56 -19.19
N GLU A 702 -23.27 16.30 -19.84
CA GLU A 702 -23.18 16.12 -21.30
C GLU A 702 -24.01 14.92 -21.81
N ARG A 703 -24.08 13.85 -21.01
CA ARG A 703 -24.76 12.60 -21.37
C ARG A 703 -26.22 12.50 -20.90
N GLY A 704 -26.78 13.56 -20.32
CA GLY A 704 -28.14 13.57 -19.78
C GLY A 704 -28.37 12.58 -18.61
N LEU A 705 -27.30 12.27 -17.86
CA LEU A 705 -27.36 11.43 -16.67
C LEU A 705 -27.72 12.29 -15.44
N PRO A 706 -28.32 11.72 -14.37
CA PRO A 706 -28.69 12.49 -13.18
C PRO A 706 -27.52 13.29 -12.60
N GLU A 707 -27.71 14.60 -12.44
CA GLU A 707 -26.68 15.51 -11.89
C GLU A 707 -26.44 15.25 -10.40
N THR A 708 -27.41 14.68 -9.68
CA THR A 708 -27.25 14.10 -8.35
C THR A 708 -26.60 12.70 -8.44
N PHE A 709 -25.48 12.51 -7.74
CA PHE A 709 -24.78 11.23 -7.61
C PHE A 709 -23.80 11.24 -6.43
N THR A 710 -23.63 10.06 -5.81
CA THR A 710 -22.58 9.77 -4.82
C THR A 710 -21.33 9.24 -5.51
N LEU A 711 -20.16 9.54 -4.96
CA LEU A 711 -18.90 8.83 -5.19
C LEU A 711 -18.31 8.48 -3.82
N ASN A 712 -17.75 7.28 -3.67
CA ASN A 712 -17.13 6.84 -2.43
C ASN A 712 -15.61 7.00 -2.48
N SER A 713 -14.95 6.94 -1.33
CA SER A 713 -13.49 6.98 -1.21
C SER A 713 -12.94 5.58 -0.93
N PRO A 714 -11.81 5.15 -1.53
CA PRO A 714 -11.06 5.81 -2.59
C PRO A 714 -11.84 5.88 -3.92
N LEU A 715 -11.72 6.99 -4.64
CA LEU A 715 -12.32 7.18 -5.96
C LEU A 715 -11.45 6.53 -7.04
N THR A 716 -11.42 5.20 -7.04
CA THR A 716 -10.59 4.39 -7.92
C THR A 716 -10.98 4.49 -9.39
N ALA A 717 -10.12 3.99 -10.27
CA ALA A 717 -10.38 3.91 -11.71
C ALA A 717 -11.67 3.15 -12.06
N GLU A 718 -12.07 2.16 -11.24
CA GLU A 718 -13.34 1.46 -11.37
C GLU A 718 -14.54 2.39 -11.11
N GLN A 719 -14.57 3.04 -9.94
CA GLN A 719 -15.66 3.97 -9.59
C GLN A 719 -15.75 5.13 -10.59
N LEU A 720 -14.61 5.70 -11.01
CA LEU A 720 -14.56 6.72 -12.05
C LEU A 720 -15.14 6.23 -13.39
N ARG A 721 -14.75 5.03 -13.83
CA ARG A 721 -15.22 4.43 -15.09
C ARG A 721 -16.73 4.19 -15.06
N MET A 722 -17.26 3.68 -13.95
CA MET A 722 -18.67 3.31 -13.82
C MET A 722 -19.58 4.51 -13.57
N ALA A 723 -19.11 5.55 -12.88
CA ALA A 723 -19.84 6.82 -12.74
C ALA A 723 -19.99 7.57 -14.08
N CYS A 724 -19.00 7.42 -14.97
CA CYS A 724 -19.00 7.91 -16.35
C CYS A 724 -19.80 6.98 -17.30
N ALA A 725 -21.06 6.72 -16.98
CA ALA A 725 -21.90 5.79 -17.74
C ALA A 725 -22.04 6.17 -19.23
N ASP A 726 -22.07 5.15 -20.08
CA ASP A 726 -22.18 5.17 -21.54
C ASP A 726 -22.71 3.81 -22.05
N ASP A 727 -22.81 3.64 -23.36
CA ASP A 727 -23.39 2.44 -23.95
C ASP A 727 -22.60 1.17 -23.62
N PHE A 728 -21.28 1.24 -23.43
CA PHE A 728 -20.50 0.09 -22.95
C PHE A 728 -20.94 -0.34 -21.54
N THR A 729 -21.18 0.61 -20.63
CA THR A 729 -21.70 0.29 -19.28
C THR A 729 -23.12 -0.26 -19.28
N LYS A 730 -23.88 -0.10 -20.38
CA LYS A 730 -25.21 -0.71 -20.59
C LYS A 730 -25.12 -2.12 -21.19
N MET A 731 -24.04 -2.43 -21.92
CA MET A 731 -23.82 -3.73 -22.57
C MET A 731 -23.31 -4.83 -21.62
N ILE A 732 -22.71 -4.45 -20.48
CA ILE A 732 -22.21 -5.40 -19.48
C ILE A 732 -23.40 -6.15 -18.84
N PRO A 733 -23.42 -7.50 -18.86
CA PRO A 733 -24.45 -8.26 -18.17
C PRO A 733 -24.38 -8.02 -16.66
N LYS A 734 -25.54 -7.94 -16.00
CA LYS A 734 -25.62 -7.71 -14.55
C LYS A 734 -26.15 -8.95 -13.85
N ASP A 735 -25.32 -9.51 -12.98
CA ASP A 735 -25.72 -10.58 -12.07
C ASP A 735 -26.74 -10.07 -11.04
N LYS A 736 -27.56 -10.99 -10.51
CA LYS A 736 -28.56 -10.66 -9.50
C LYS A 736 -27.90 -10.70 -8.11
N PRO A 737 -28.12 -9.70 -7.25
CA PRO A 737 -27.67 -9.76 -5.86
C PRO A 737 -28.13 -11.06 -5.19
N GLY A 738 -27.21 -11.74 -4.51
CA GLY A 738 -27.47 -13.02 -3.84
C GLY A 738 -27.47 -14.28 -4.72
N THR A 739 -27.30 -14.20 -6.05
CA THR A 739 -27.16 -15.40 -6.91
C THR A 739 -25.71 -15.86 -7.11
N TYR A 740 -24.75 -15.14 -6.54
CA TYR A 740 -23.33 -15.44 -6.58
C TYR A 740 -22.67 -14.99 -5.27
N LYS A 741 -21.54 -15.62 -4.94
CA LYS A 741 -20.63 -15.12 -3.90
C LYS A 741 -19.64 -14.15 -4.57
N PRO A 742 -19.56 -12.88 -4.17
CA PRO A 742 -18.61 -11.94 -4.77
C PRO A 742 -17.17 -12.34 -4.41
N TRP A 743 -16.20 -11.98 -5.27
CA TRP A 743 -14.79 -12.24 -4.98
C TRP A 743 -14.29 -11.41 -3.79
N ALA A 744 -14.65 -10.12 -3.75
CA ALA A 744 -14.33 -9.21 -2.65
C ALA A 744 -15.57 -8.41 -2.21
N ILE A 745 -15.52 -7.88 -0.98
CA ILE A 745 -16.55 -7.02 -0.39
C ILE A 745 -15.97 -5.68 0.09
N GLY A 746 -16.80 -4.64 0.07
CA GLY A 746 -16.52 -3.39 0.78
C GLY A 746 -16.87 -3.54 2.27
N ILE A 747 -16.02 -3.00 3.14
CA ILE A 747 -16.15 -3.08 4.62
C ILE A 747 -16.50 -1.73 5.28
N ALA A 748 -16.77 -0.72 4.47
CA ALA A 748 -16.87 0.70 4.82
C ALA A 748 -18.22 1.25 4.39
#